data_AF-A0A2U1XZY6-F1
#
_entry.id   AF-A0A2U1XZY6-F1
#
_cell.length_a   1.000
_cell.length_b   1.000
_cell.length_c   1.000
_cell.angle_alpha   90.00
_cell.angle_beta   90.00
_cell.angle_gamma   90.00
#
_symmetry.space_group_name_H-M   'P 1'
#
loop_
_entity.id
_entity.type
_entity.pdbx_description
1 polymer ?
#
loop_
_entity_poly.entity_id
_entity_poly.type
_entity_poly.pdbx_seq_one_letter_code
_entity_poly.pdbx_strand_id
1 'polypeptide(L)'
;MATVAEALQIAVGLQRADRLDEARALYLRILEVDPRNAHALHLLGLIERRQNRRDKALDLIRAALDIAPEMADAACNLGSTLSELGQVDAAAAAYHRAIQLDPSLEGAHLALAALLGGRGGPRDWATAAMAYRRALRLNPHRPESYHDLGIALRQDGAVDEAQASQQRSLALHPGFASAYAKLGNIQLELGDPSGALVSFRRSLILEPGQGSTLYNQGNAQHAAGLADAAVDSYAAAARAGVTLALTRLADVLTGLGRLAEAEQVLRLALTRPGTDVHGAIDMLSALLARQGRHEEARRFFADYRYPHAADPNAFRIECLTAVAENWLAAGEIDRAVDVLAGVHGHGSRFFTVKSIAGLQQALARQGRRLERPANPDPSLPRICSSTLATHGRFAHNVLEYVLLRLYAETYGYRLETPDWVGGYYFDLDDPRPGGGLKPMHFGRRILNDLVTGRRCDPRPGVDILSPLFLFEYREAWRERVQSWLRPRPDWLPYVDPVMQALKARGNTVVALHIRRGDFVWFRYTITETSWYVDWLKALWPTLDRPVLYIATDDPATIGDFAEFAPVSLDDLAKDGAVEPWKGLEFLQDFHVLMNADVLGVSAQSGYSQLAALLNRNARLFVEPDAAAQRIRPYSPWTSSSGTP
;
A
#
# COMPACT_ATOMS: atom_id res chain seq x y z
N MET A 1 -2.27 69.62 1.46
CA MET A 1 -1.92 68.33 2.06
C MET A 1 -2.43 67.25 1.14
N ALA A 2 -1.63 66.22 0.85
CA ALA A 2 -2.15 65.06 0.11
C ALA A 2 -3.26 64.39 0.94
N THR A 3 -4.34 63.99 0.30
CA THR A 3 -5.42 63.22 0.95
C THR A 3 -4.92 61.81 1.31
N VAL A 4 -5.60 61.11 2.23
CA VAL A 4 -5.28 59.71 2.56
C VAL A 4 -5.31 58.82 1.30
N ALA A 5 -6.23 59.08 0.37
CA ALA A 5 -6.31 58.36 -0.89
C ALA A 5 -5.10 58.61 -1.81
N GLU A 6 -4.65 59.86 -1.94
CA GLU A 6 -3.45 60.22 -2.72
C GLU A 6 -2.18 59.61 -2.09
N ALA A 7 -2.06 59.66 -0.76
CA ALA A 7 -0.96 59.03 -0.03
C ALA A 7 -0.94 57.51 -0.24
N LEU A 8 -2.11 56.85 -0.23
CA LEU A 8 -2.23 55.42 -0.48
C LEU A 8 -1.79 55.06 -1.90
N GLN A 9 -2.17 55.85 -2.90
CA GLN A 9 -1.73 55.64 -4.28
C GLN A 9 -0.21 55.79 -4.44
N ILE A 10 0.40 56.78 -3.79
CA ILE A 10 1.86 56.95 -3.76
C ILE A 10 2.53 55.76 -3.09
N ALA A 11 2.00 55.28 -1.96
CA ALA A 11 2.55 54.13 -1.24
C ALA A 11 2.51 52.85 -2.08
N VAL A 12 1.40 52.60 -2.78
CA VAL A 12 1.26 51.49 -3.73
C VAL A 12 2.26 51.63 -4.88
N GLY A 13 2.46 52.84 -5.41
CA GLY A 13 3.48 53.10 -6.44
C GLY A 13 4.90 52.79 -5.97
N LEU A 14 5.26 53.22 -4.76
CA LEU A 14 6.55 52.91 -4.13
C LEU A 14 6.74 51.41 -3.92
N GLN A 15 5.71 50.70 -3.46
CA GLN A 15 5.74 49.25 -3.29
C GLN A 15 5.91 48.51 -4.62
N ARG A 16 5.24 48.96 -5.70
CA ARG A 16 5.42 48.41 -7.05
C ARG A 16 6.84 48.66 -7.60
N ALA A 17 7.48 49.75 -7.19
CA ALA A 17 8.88 50.06 -7.51
C ALA A 17 9.90 49.40 -6.55
N ASP A 18 9.45 48.47 -5.69
CA ASP A 18 10.25 47.77 -4.68
C ASP A 18 10.96 48.68 -3.63
N ARG A 19 10.48 49.92 -3.48
CA ARG A 19 10.93 50.87 -2.44
C ARG A 19 10.18 50.61 -1.14
N LEU A 20 10.38 49.42 -0.58
CA LEU A 20 9.54 48.87 0.50
C LEU A 20 9.59 49.68 1.80
N ASP A 21 10.75 50.22 2.18
CA ASP A 21 10.87 51.02 3.42
C ASP A 21 10.12 52.35 3.34
N GLU A 22 10.12 52.98 2.16
CA GLU A 22 9.39 54.22 1.92
C GLU A 22 7.88 53.98 1.83
N ALA A 23 7.47 52.91 1.15
CA ALA A 23 6.07 52.48 1.12
C ALA A 23 5.56 52.17 2.54
N ARG A 24 6.35 51.45 3.34
CA ARG A 24 6.07 51.14 4.74
C ARG A 24 5.90 52.39 5.59
N ALA A 25 6.82 53.34 5.49
CA ALA A 25 6.73 54.61 6.21
C ALA A 25 5.45 55.38 5.84
N LEU A 26 5.06 55.34 4.57
CA LEU A 26 3.84 56.02 4.11
C LEU A 26 2.56 55.30 4.57
N TYR A 27 2.52 53.96 4.57
CA TYR A 27 1.41 53.21 5.15
C TYR A 27 1.26 53.47 6.65
N LEU A 28 2.37 53.54 7.41
CA LEU A 28 2.33 53.89 8.83
C LEU A 28 1.74 55.30 9.05
N ARG A 29 2.16 56.29 8.26
CA ARG A 29 1.57 57.65 8.31
C ARG A 29 0.10 57.68 7.95
N ILE A 30 -0.34 56.86 6.99
CA ILE A 30 -1.77 56.71 6.67
C ILE A 30 -2.51 56.16 7.89
N LEU A 31 -1.97 55.15 8.56
CA LEU A 31 -2.57 54.53 9.75
C LEU A 31 -2.52 55.41 11.01
N GLU A 32 -1.60 56.38 11.09
CA GLU A 32 -1.60 57.41 12.13
C GLU A 32 -2.80 58.36 11.99
N VAL A 33 -3.20 58.68 10.76
CA VAL A 33 -4.32 59.59 10.45
C VAL A 33 -5.66 58.86 10.37
N ASP A 34 -5.66 57.64 9.81
CA ASP A 34 -6.81 56.76 9.65
C ASP A 34 -6.44 55.33 10.10
N PRO A 35 -6.53 55.03 11.41
CA PRO A 35 -6.20 53.71 11.96
C PRO A 35 -7.08 52.57 11.43
N ARG A 36 -8.23 52.89 10.83
CA ARG A 36 -9.17 51.92 10.28
C ARG A 36 -9.06 51.79 8.75
N ASN A 37 -7.95 52.22 8.16
CA ASN A 37 -7.73 52.05 6.74
C ASN A 37 -7.37 50.59 6.38
N ALA A 38 -8.37 49.79 5.98
CA ALA A 38 -8.20 48.37 5.69
C ALA A 38 -7.16 48.10 4.57
N HIS A 39 -7.09 48.94 3.54
CA HIS A 39 -6.11 48.80 2.47
C HIS A 39 -4.67 49.04 2.96
N ALA A 40 -4.43 50.09 3.75
CA ALA A 40 -3.11 50.34 4.31
C ALA A 40 -2.67 49.24 5.29
N LEU A 41 -3.59 48.70 6.12
CA LEU A 41 -3.34 47.55 6.99
C LEU A 41 -2.94 46.31 6.18
N HIS A 42 -3.74 45.94 5.17
CA HIS A 42 -3.47 44.79 4.30
C HIS A 42 -2.12 44.92 3.58
N LEU A 43 -1.86 46.06 2.95
CA LEU A 43 -0.64 46.29 2.16
C LEU A 43 0.61 46.38 3.04
N LEU A 44 0.51 46.98 4.24
CA LEU A 44 1.58 46.94 5.24
C LEU A 44 1.84 45.50 5.69
N GLY A 45 0.79 44.70 5.90
CA GLY A 45 0.92 43.27 6.21
C GLY A 45 1.70 42.50 5.14
N LEU A 46 1.50 42.80 3.85
CA LEU A 46 2.30 42.19 2.77
C LEU A 46 3.77 42.56 2.82
N ILE A 47 4.10 43.81 3.19
CA ILE A 47 5.50 44.24 3.37
C ILE A 47 6.13 43.49 4.55
N GLU A 48 5.44 43.40 5.69
CA GLU A 48 5.94 42.68 6.86
C GLU A 48 6.12 41.18 6.55
N ARG A 49 5.23 40.56 5.75
CA ARG A 49 5.39 39.17 5.27
C ARG A 49 6.65 39.01 4.42
N ARG A 50 6.89 39.90 3.46
CA ARG A 50 8.11 39.91 2.62
C ARG A 50 9.39 40.10 3.45
N GLN A 51 9.32 40.85 4.55
CA GLN A 51 10.42 41.04 5.50
C GLN A 51 10.54 39.88 6.52
N ASN A 52 9.85 38.75 6.29
CA ASN A 52 9.85 37.56 7.14
C ASN A 52 9.30 37.79 8.57
N ARG A 53 8.49 38.84 8.78
CA ARG A 53 7.80 39.15 10.04
C ARG A 53 6.35 38.65 9.98
N ARG A 54 6.21 37.33 9.86
CA ARG A 54 4.94 36.64 9.55
C ARG A 54 3.85 36.87 10.59
N ASP A 55 4.18 36.93 11.88
CA ASP A 55 3.19 37.17 12.95
C ASP A 55 2.60 38.58 12.85
N LYS A 56 3.43 39.60 12.60
CA LYS A 56 2.95 40.98 12.37
C LYS A 56 2.11 41.08 11.11
N ALA A 57 2.51 40.39 10.05
CA ALA A 57 1.72 40.32 8.82
C ALA A 57 0.34 39.70 9.08
N LEU A 58 0.28 38.63 9.88
CA LEU A 58 -0.96 37.97 10.25
C LEU A 58 -1.90 38.91 11.00
N ASP A 59 -1.39 39.64 12.00
CA ASP A 59 -2.17 40.59 12.79
C ASP A 59 -2.71 41.74 11.93
N LEU A 60 -1.88 42.32 11.07
CA LEU A 60 -2.25 43.41 10.18
C LEU A 60 -3.30 42.99 9.15
N ILE A 61 -3.15 41.81 8.55
CA ILE A 61 -4.12 41.29 7.56
C ILE A 61 -5.45 40.92 8.23
N ARG A 62 -5.43 40.37 9.46
CA ARG A 62 -6.64 40.14 10.24
C ARG A 62 -7.36 41.44 10.57
N ALA A 63 -6.63 42.45 11.04
CA ALA A 63 -7.20 43.76 11.32
C ALA A 63 -7.85 44.38 10.07
N ALA A 64 -7.23 44.21 8.89
CA ALA A 64 -7.84 44.64 7.62
C ALA A 64 -9.16 43.91 7.33
N LEU A 65 -9.22 42.60 7.52
CA LEU A 65 -10.41 41.77 7.29
C LEU A 65 -11.51 41.98 8.35
N ASP A 66 -11.16 42.36 9.57
CA ASP A 66 -12.12 42.75 10.61
C ASP A 66 -12.84 44.06 10.23
N ILE A 67 -12.16 44.94 9.49
CA ILE A 67 -12.72 46.21 9.01
C ILE A 67 -13.48 46.03 7.69
N ALA A 68 -12.93 45.25 6.76
CA ALA A 68 -13.49 45.00 5.43
C ALA A 68 -13.48 43.48 5.10
N PRO A 69 -14.49 42.73 5.58
CA PRO A 69 -14.57 41.26 5.44
C PRO A 69 -14.72 40.75 4.01
N GLU A 70 -15.01 41.63 3.05
CA GLU A 70 -15.19 41.35 1.63
C GLU A 70 -13.92 41.46 0.78
N MET A 71 -12.78 41.81 1.37
CA MET A 71 -11.49 41.91 0.66
C MET A 71 -10.94 40.52 0.29
N ALA A 72 -11.30 40.02 -0.89
CA ALA A 72 -10.86 38.71 -1.39
C ALA A 72 -9.32 38.57 -1.42
N ASP A 73 -8.60 39.61 -1.87
CA ASP A 73 -7.13 39.62 -1.87
C ASP A 73 -6.53 39.54 -0.47
N ALA A 74 -7.13 40.20 0.53
CA ALA A 74 -6.67 40.13 1.91
C ALA A 74 -6.92 38.73 2.49
N ALA A 75 -8.08 38.11 2.20
CA ALA A 75 -8.36 36.73 2.59
C ALA A 75 -7.40 35.72 1.94
N CYS A 76 -7.05 35.90 0.67
CA CYS A 76 -6.05 35.08 0.00
C CYS A 76 -4.67 35.24 0.65
N ASN A 77 -4.26 36.48 0.93
CA ASN A 77 -2.97 36.75 1.56
C ASN A 77 -2.91 36.32 3.04
N LEU A 78 -4.03 36.30 3.74
CA LEU A 78 -4.18 35.67 5.04
C LEU A 78 -3.85 34.18 4.93
N GLY A 79 -4.45 33.49 3.96
CA GLY A 79 -4.16 32.09 3.67
C GLY A 79 -2.68 31.81 3.41
N SER A 80 -2.01 32.65 2.61
CA SER A 80 -0.58 32.50 2.35
C SER A 80 0.27 32.69 3.61
N THR A 81 -0.05 33.68 4.44
CA THR A 81 0.66 33.93 5.69
C THR A 81 0.47 32.77 6.68
N LEU A 82 -0.74 32.24 6.80
CA LEU A 82 -1.04 31.06 7.63
C LEU A 82 -0.32 29.81 7.14
N SER A 83 -0.23 29.62 5.81
CA SER A 83 0.53 28.52 5.21
C SER A 83 2.02 28.60 5.54
N GLU A 84 2.63 29.79 5.46
CA GLU A 84 4.05 30.01 5.81
C GLU A 84 4.33 29.82 7.32
N LEU A 85 3.29 29.90 8.16
CA LEU A 85 3.32 29.60 9.59
C LEU A 85 2.98 28.12 9.91
N GLY A 86 2.72 27.29 8.90
CA GLY A 86 2.36 25.88 9.08
C GLY A 86 0.91 25.63 9.53
N GLN A 87 0.06 26.65 9.55
CA GLN A 87 -1.35 26.54 9.95
C GLN A 87 -2.23 26.13 8.75
N VAL A 88 -2.09 24.87 8.33
CA VAL A 88 -2.64 24.35 7.06
C VAL A 88 -4.16 24.45 6.98
N ASP A 89 -4.91 24.03 8.00
CA ASP A 89 -6.37 24.04 7.96
C ASP A 89 -6.93 25.47 7.94
N ALA A 90 -6.33 26.37 8.73
CA ALA A 90 -6.71 27.78 8.74
C ALA A 90 -6.38 28.46 7.39
N ALA A 91 -5.26 28.10 6.77
CA ALA A 91 -4.89 28.59 5.45
C ALA A 91 -5.91 28.14 4.38
N ALA A 92 -6.31 26.87 4.40
CA ALA A 92 -7.32 26.35 3.48
C ALA A 92 -8.67 27.08 3.65
N ALA A 93 -9.10 27.31 4.89
CA ALA A 93 -10.32 28.07 5.17
C ALA A 93 -10.25 29.51 4.64
N ALA A 94 -9.11 30.19 4.81
CA ALA A 94 -8.90 31.53 4.28
C ALA A 94 -8.92 31.58 2.74
N TYR A 95 -8.29 30.61 2.07
CA TYR A 95 -8.38 30.50 0.61
C TYR A 95 -9.79 30.20 0.11
N HIS A 96 -10.53 29.30 0.77
CA HIS A 96 -11.93 29.06 0.45
C HIS A 96 -12.77 30.33 0.61
N ARG A 97 -12.53 31.12 1.67
CA ARG A 97 -13.19 32.40 1.86
C ARG A 97 -12.86 33.38 0.73
N ALA A 98 -11.59 33.47 0.32
CA ALA A 98 -11.19 34.29 -0.82
C ALA A 98 -11.89 33.88 -2.12
N ILE A 99 -12.01 32.58 -2.39
CA ILE A 99 -12.71 32.04 -3.56
C ILE A 99 -14.22 32.30 -3.51
N GLN A 100 -14.83 32.28 -2.31
CA GLN A 100 -16.24 32.62 -2.14
C GLN A 100 -16.51 34.11 -2.41
N LEU A 101 -15.57 34.99 -2.00
CA LEU A 101 -15.65 36.43 -2.22
C LEU A 101 -15.41 36.78 -3.69
N ASP A 102 -14.42 36.16 -4.32
CA ASP A 102 -14.12 36.32 -5.73
C ASP A 102 -13.78 34.96 -6.39
N PRO A 103 -14.76 34.32 -7.06
CA PRO A 103 -14.54 33.07 -7.79
C PRO A 103 -13.59 33.18 -9.01
N SER A 104 -13.20 34.39 -9.40
CA SER A 104 -12.27 34.68 -10.49
C SER A 104 -10.83 34.96 -10.02
N LEU A 105 -10.60 34.98 -8.70
CA LEU A 105 -9.26 35.17 -8.12
C LEU A 105 -8.37 33.94 -8.36
N GLU A 106 -7.67 33.92 -9.50
CA GLU A 106 -6.75 32.83 -9.90
C GLU A 106 -5.78 32.45 -8.79
N GLY A 107 -5.19 33.46 -8.13
CA GLY A 107 -4.19 33.27 -7.07
C GLY A 107 -4.71 32.44 -5.89
N ALA A 108 -5.98 32.60 -5.52
CA ALA A 108 -6.59 31.83 -4.43
C ALA A 108 -6.80 30.36 -4.82
N HIS A 109 -7.19 30.09 -6.07
CA HIS A 109 -7.31 28.72 -6.58
C HIS A 109 -5.94 28.03 -6.64
N LEU A 110 -4.91 28.71 -7.15
CA LEU A 110 -3.55 28.15 -7.20
C LEU A 110 -2.99 27.88 -5.80
N ALA A 111 -3.15 28.83 -4.88
CA ALA A 111 -2.61 28.71 -3.53
C ALA A 111 -3.32 27.61 -2.73
N LEU A 112 -4.64 27.46 -2.88
CA LEU A 112 -5.39 26.33 -2.33
C LEU A 112 -4.92 25.00 -2.92
N ALA A 113 -4.77 24.93 -4.24
CA ALA A 113 -4.34 23.71 -4.91
C ALA A 113 -2.95 23.26 -4.47
N ALA A 114 -2.00 24.19 -4.38
CA ALA A 114 -0.64 23.93 -3.91
C ALA A 114 -0.62 23.50 -2.43
N LEU A 115 -1.41 24.15 -1.57
CA LEU A 115 -1.52 23.79 -0.16
C LEU A 115 -2.05 22.37 0.03
N LEU A 116 -3.16 22.04 -0.62
CA LEU A 116 -3.79 20.72 -0.52
C LEU A 116 -2.93 19.63 -1.18
N GLY A 117 -2.30 19.94 -2.31
CA GLY A 117 -1.33 19.04 -2.94
C GLY A 117 -0.08 18.81 -2.08
N GLY A 118 0.34 19.80 -1.28
CA GLY A 118 1.44 19.62 -0.32
C GLY A 118 1.03 18.78 0.89
N ARG A 119 -0.20 18.95 1.40
CA ARG A 119 -0.74 18.16 2.52
C ARG A 119 -0.92 16.69 2.15
N GLY A 120 -1.48 16.45 0.96
CA GLY A 120 -1.73 15.13 0.41
C GLY A 120 -2.84 14.35 1.12
N GLY A 121 -3.27 13.27 0.48
CA GLY A 121 -4.35 12.39 0.93
C GLY A 121 -5.47 12.32 -0.11
N PRO A 122 -6.25 11.21 -0.19
CA PRO A 122 -7.17 10.97 -1.29
C PRO A 122 -8.17 12.12 -1.53
N ARG A 123 -8.71 12.69 -0.46
CA ARG A 123 -9.69 13.79 -0.54
C ARG A 123 -9.06 15.12 -0.98
N ASP A 124 -7.80 15.34 -0.60
CA ASP A 124 -7.08 16.56 -0.89
C ASP A 124 -6.54 16.57 -2.32
N TRP A 125 -6.14 15.41 -2.86
CA TRP A 125 -5.71 15.27 -4.25
C TRP A 125 -6.82 15.62 -5.25
N ALA A 126 -8.01 15.08 -5.05
CA ALA A 126 -9.19 15.41 -5.85
C ALA A 126 -9.50 16.91 -5.81
N THR A 127 -9.49 17.50 -4.60
CA THR A 127 -9.79 18.92 -4.38
C THR A 127 -8.72 19.82 -5.00
N ALA A 128 -7.44 19.46 -4.87
CA ALA A 128 -6.33 20.15 -5.51
C ALA A 128 -6.45 20.15 -7.03
N ALA A 129 -6.76 18.99 -7.64
CA ALA A 129 -6.97 18.88 -9.07
C ALA A 129 -8.13 19.77 -9.56
N MET A 130 -9.23 19.85 -8.81
CA MET A 130 -10.34 20.77 -9.11
C MET A 130 -9.92 22.24 -9.07
N ALA A 131 -9.17 22.64 -8.04
CA ALA A 131 -8.68 24.00 -7.88
C ALA A 131 -7.68 24.38 -9.00
N TYR A 132 -6.74 23.50 -9.36
CA TYR A 132 -5.85 23.72 -10.51
C TYR A 132 -6.61 23.84 -11.83
N ARG A 133 -7.60 22.98 -12.09
CA ARG A 133 -8.47 23.10 -13.29
C ARG A 133 -9.19 24.45 -13.33
N ARG A 134 -9.64 24.95 -12.18
CA ARG A 134 -10.29 26.27 -12.11
C ARG A 134 -9.30 27.40 -12.38
N ALA A 135 -8.12 27.38 -11.79
CA ALA A 135 -7.06 28.35 -12.07
C ALA A 135 -6.67 28.36 -13.55
N LEU A 136 -6.50 27.19 -14.16
CA LEU A 136 -6.14 27.05 -15.57
C LEU A 136 -7.25 27.49 -16.55
N ARG A 137 -8.52 27.46 -16.14
CA ARG A 137 -9.61 28.09 -16.90
C ARG A 137 -9.55 29.62 -16.87
N LEU A 138 -9.05 30.19 -15.79
CA LEU A 138 -8.86 31.64 -15.66
C LEU A 138 -7.60 32.09 -16.41
N ASN A 139 -6.54 31.27 -16.35
CA ASN A 139 -5.27 31.54 -17.02
C ASN A 139 -4.64 30.25 -17.60
N PRO A 140 -4.80 30.01 -18.92
CA PRO A 140 -4.39 28.76 -19.55
C PRO A 140 -2.91 28.70 -19.97
N HIS A 141 -2.10 29.74 -19.72
CA HIS A 141 -0.72 29.83 -20.20
C HIS A 141 0.32 29.63 -19.07
N ARG A 142 0.07 28.66 -18.19
CA ARG A 142 0.92 28.36 -17.03
C ARG A 142 1.45 26.93 -17.04
N PRO A 143 2.67 26.68 -17.56
CA PRO A 143 3.23 25.34 -17.63
C PRO A 143 3.37 24.67 -16.25
N GLU A 144 3.71 25.43 -15.20
CA GLU A 144 3.86 24.93 -13.83
C GLU A 144 2.52 24.42 -13.29
N SER A 145 1.43 25.16 -13.52
CA SER A 145 0.09 24.75 -13.06
C SER A 145 -0.41 23.48 -13.76
N TYR A 146 -0.07 23.26 -15.03
CA TYR A 146 -0.36 21.99 -15.71
C TYR A 146 0.51 20.84 -15.18
N HIS A 147 1.77 21.10 -14.81
CA HIS A 147 2.65 20.11 -14.18
C HIS A 147 2.09 19.67 -12.82
N ASP A 148 1.73 20.63 -11.97
CA ASP A 148 1.19 20.34 -10.63
C ASP A 148 -0.20 19.70 -10.69
N LEU A 149 -1.03 20.09 -11.68
CA LEU A 149 -2.28 19.39 -11.98
C LEU A 149 -2.02 17.93 -12.35
N GLY A 150 -1.03 17.65 -13.21
CA GLY A 150 -0.64 16.29 -13.57
C GLY A 150 -0.21 15.46 -12.37
N ILE A 151 0.53 16.06 -11.42
CA ILE A 151 0.91 15.40 -10.16
C ILE A 151 -0.34 15.08 -9.32
N ALA A 152 -1.23 16.06 -9.11
CA ALA A 152 -2.43 15.87 -8.32
C ALA A 152 -3.37 14.80 -8.92
N LEU A 153 -3.60 14.84 -10.23
CA LEU A 153 -4.42 13.85 -10.95
C LEU A 153 -3.85 12.43 -10.85
N ARG A 154 -2.53 12.29 -10.95
CA ARG A 154 -1.89 10.99 -10.79
C ARG A 154 -2.11 10.43 -9.39
N GLN A 155 -1.98 11.26 -8.35
CA GLN A 155 -2.21 10.85 -6.96
C GLN A 155 -3.69 10.53 -6.67
N ASP A 156 -4.60 11.18 -7.39
CA ASP A 156 -6.05 10.90 -7.37
C ASP A 156 -6.42 9.63 -8.17
N GLY A 157 -5.48 9.05 -8.94
CA GLY A 157 -5.69 7.87 -9.77
C GLY A 157 -6.25 8.16 -11.18
N ALA A 158 -6.42 9.43 -11.54
CA ALA A 158 -6.81 9.89 -12.88
C ALA A 158 -5.60 9.94 -13.83
N VAL A 159 -4.97 8.79 -14.05
CA VAL A 159 -3.66 8.65 -14.72
C VAL A 159 -3.66 9.15 -16.17
N ASP A 160 -4.72 8.90 -16.94
CA ASP A 160 -4.83 9.36 -18.33
C ASP A 160 -4.89 10.90 -18.41
N GLU A 161 -5.65 11.54 -17.51
CA GLU A 161 -5.72 13.00 -17.43
C GLU A 161 -4.40 13.61 -16.94
N ALA A 162 -3.69 12.90 -16.06
CA ALA A 162 -2.36 13.29 -15.62
C ALA A 162 -1.38 13.34 -16.78
N GLN A 163 -1.42 12.35 -17.68
CA GLN A 163 -0.60 12.34 -18.90
C GLN A 163 -0.90 13.56 -19.78
N ALA A 164 -2.18 13.81 -20.07
CA ALA A 164 -2.60 14.93 -20.90
C ALA A 164 -2.17 16.29 -20.30
N SER A 165 -2.31 16.45 -18.98
CA SER A 165 -1.86 17.65 -18.27
C SER A 165 -0.36 17.85 -18.40
N GLN A 166 0.42 16.77 -18.25
CA GLN A 166 1.87 16.86 -18.36
C GLN A 166 2.34 17.19 -19.79
N GLN A 167 1.67 16.65 -20.80
CA GLN A 167 1.91 16.99 -22.21
C GLN A 167 1.57 18.46 -22.49
N ARG A 168 0.51 19.00 -21.91
CA ARG A 168 0.15 20.42 -22.05
C ARG A 168 1.19 21.34 -21.40
N SER A 169 1.72 20.97 -20.23
CA SER A 169 2.84 21.67 -19.60
C SER A 169 4.06 21.73 -20.54
N LEU A 170 4.42 20.60 -21.15
CA LEU A 170 5.57 20.50 -22.07
C LEU A 170 5.35 21.25 -23.40
N ALA A 171 4.10 21.35 -23.87
CA ALA A 171 3.77 22.15 -25.04
C ALA A 171 3.98 23.65 -24.80
N LEU A 172 3.73 24.12 -23.57
CA LEU A 172 3.98 25.51 -23.16
C LEU A 172 5.45 25.76 -22.80
N HIS A 173 6.14 24.75 -22.24
CA HIS A 173 7.55 24.85 -21.85
C HIS A 173 8.33 23.57 -22.21
N PRO A 174 8.89 23.48 -23.44
CA PRO A 174 9.64 22.31 -23.91
C PRO A 174 10.97 22.03 -23.18
N GLY A 175 11.44 22.97 -22.34
CA GLY A 175 12.65 22.84 -21.52
C GLY A 175 12.39 22.31 -20.11
N PHE A 176 11.16 21.93 -19.78
CA PHE A 176 10.79 21.57 -18.41
C PHE A 176 11.22 20.13 -18.07
N ALA A 177 12.42 19.96 -17.53
CA ALA A 177 13.00 18.64 -17.24
C ALA A 177 12.14 17.79 -16.27
N SER A 178 11.66 18.38 -15.17
CA SER A 178 10.77 17.71 -14.20
C SER A 178 9.47 17.20 -14.84
N ALA A 179 8.90 17.98 -15.76
CA ALA A 179 7.71 17.59 -16.51
C ALA A 179 7.92 16.33 -17.36
N TYR A 180 9.06 16.21 -18.03
CA TYR A 180 9.43 14.98 -18.74
C TYR A 180 9.62 13.79 -17.80
N ALA A 181 10.27 13.99 -16.64
CA ALA A 181 10.44 12.91 -15.66
C ALA A 181 9.09 12.41 -15.13
N LYS A 182 8.14 13.31 -14.83
CA LYS A 182 6.78 12.92 -14.41
C LYS A 182 6.00 12.23 -15.52
N LEU A 183 6.12 12.70 -16.78
CA LEU A 183 5.49 12.05 -17.92
C LEU A 183 5.99 10.61 -18.08
N GLY A 184 7.30 10.37 -17.96
CA GLY A 184 7.87 9.03 -18.03
C GLY A 184 7.34 8.09 -16.95
N ASN A 185 7.18 8.60 -15.72
CA ASN A 185 6.57 7.81 -14.63
C ASN A 185 5.12 7.44 -14.93
N ILE A 186 4.33 8.39 -15.46
CA ILE A 186 2.92 8.17 -15.84
C ILE A 186 2.83 7.14 -16.98
N GLN A 187 3.69 7.25 -17.99
CA GLN A 187 3.74 6.30 -19.11
C GLN A 187 4.07 4.87 -18.64
N LEU A 188 4.98 4.70 -17.67
CA LEU A 188 5.22 3.39 -17.07
C LEU A 188 3.98 2.82 -16.37
N GLU A 189 3.24 3.65 -15.65
CA GLU A 189 2.01 3.26 -14.95
C GLU A 189 0.90 2.84 -15.94
N LEU A 190 0.85 3.47 -17.11
CA LEU A 190 -0.04 3.10 -18.22
C LEU A 190 0.46 1.90 -19.04
N GLY A 191 1.66 1.38 -18.75
CA GLY A 191 2.25 0.25 -19.45
C GLY A 191 2.88 0.59 -20.80
N ASP A 192 3.32 1.84 -21.00
CA ASP A 192 4.09 2.33 -22.15
C ASP A 192 5.57 2.58 -21.76
N PRO A 193 6.39 1.52 -21.63
CA PRO A 193 7.79 1.68 -21.27
C PRO A 193 8.59 2.38 -22.39
N SER A 194 8.21 2.22 -23.66
CA SER A 194 8.90 2.85 -24.79
C SER A 194 8.75 4.37 -24.77
N GLY A 195 7.53 4.88 -24.58
CA GLY A 195 7.30 6.31 -24.41
C GLY A 195 7.98 6.85 -23.15
N ALA A 196 7.97 6.09 -22.05
CA ALA A 196 8.66 6.47 -20.82
C ALA A 196 10.16 6.69 -21.03
N LEU A 197 10.83 5.82 -21.80
CA LEU A 197 12.26 5.97 -22.12
C LEU A 197 12.56 7.25 -22.89
N VAL A 198 11.70 7.65 -23.84
CA VAL A 198 11.86 8.90 -24.57
C VAL A 198 11.79 10.08 -23.61
N SER A 199 10.79 10.08 -22.71
CA SER A 199 10.59 11.12 -21.71
C SER A 199 11.77 11.21 -20.73
N PHE A 200 12.22 10.08 -20.16
CA PHE A 200 13.37 10.07 -19.24
C PHE A 200 14.67 10.53 -19.89
N ARG A 201 14.95 10.08 -21.13
CA ARG A 201 16.13 10.56 -21.88
C ARG A 201 16.07 12.06 -22.08
N ARG A 202 14.90 12.61 -22.42
CA ARG A 202 14.75 14.06 -22.60
C ARG A 202 14.96 14.83 -21.30
N SER A 203 14.43 14.32 -20.18
CA SER A 203 14.70 14.89 -18.85
C SER A 203 16.20 14.88 -18.53
N LEU A 204 16.90 13.76 -18.77
CA LEU A 204 18.33 13.62 -18.46
C LEU A 204 19.25 14.42 -19.40
N ILE A 205 18.80 14.73 -20.62
CA ILE A 205 19.51 15.67 -21.52
C ILE A 205 19.41 17.10 -20.97
N LEU A 206 18.24 17.50 -20.47
CA LEU A 206 18.00 18.83 -19.91
C LEU A 206 18.68 19.00 -18.55
N GLU A 207 18.60 17.98 -17.70
CA GLU A 207 19.21 17.94 -16.37
C GLU A 207 19.94 16.60 -16.14
N PRO A 208 21.25 16.52 -16.44
CA PRO A 208 22.05 15.32 -16.22
C PRO A 208 22.23 14.99 -14.73
N GLY A 209 22.44 13.71 -14.41
CA GLY A 209 22.82 13.26 -13.07
C GLY A 209 21.67 13.12 -12.07
N GLN A 210 20.42 13.33 -12.48
CA GLN A 210 19.24 13.14 -11.63
C GLN A 210 19.04 11.66 -11.28
N GLY A 211 19.52 11.25 -10.10
CA GLY A 211 19.54 9.85 -9.66
C GLY A 211 18.17 9.16 -9.68
N SER A 212 17.11 9.86 -9.30
CA SER A 212 15.73 9.32 -9.35
C SER A 212 15.24 9.08 -10.78
N THR A 213 15.64 9.94 -11.72
CA THR A 213 15.29 9.80 -13.14
C THR A 213 16.08 8.64 -13.76
N LEU A 214 17.35 8.45 -13.38
CA LEU A 214 18.15 7.29 -13.78
C LEU A 214 17.54 5.98 -13.24
N TYR A 215 17.10 5.97 -11.98
CA TYR A 215 16.42 4.82 -11.39
C TYR A 215 15.13 4.47 -12.15
N ASN A 216 14.30 5.47 -12.47
CA ASN A 216 13.05 5.23 -13.22
C ASN A 216 13.30 4.88 -14.69
N GLN A 217 14.37 5.39 -15.31
CA GLN A 217 14.83 4.91 -16.61
C GLN A 217 15.21 3.44 -16.55
N GLY A 218 15.91 3.00 -15.49
CA GLY A 218 16.19 1.59 -15.23
C GLY A 218 14.93 0.74 -15.15
N ASN A 219 13.90 1.22 -14.43
CA ASN A 219 12.58 0.56 -14.37
C ASN A 219 11.95 0.43 -15.76
N ALA A 220 12.00 1.49 -16.58
CA ALA A 220 11.48 1.48 -17.94
C ALA A 220 12.24 0.54 -18.87
N GLN A 221 13.57 0.52 -18.78
CA GLN A 221 14.43 -0.39 -19.55
C GLN A 221 14.15 -1.84 -19.18
N HIS A 222 14.03 -2.12 -17.88
CA HIS A 222 13.68 -3.45 -17.39
C HIS A 222 12.31 -3.91 -17.90
N ALA A 223 11.28 -3.06 -17.80
CA ALA A 223 9.94 -3.33 -18.34
C ALA A 223 9.93 -3.50 -19.87
N ALA A 224 10.81 -2.81 -20.59
CA ALA A 224 11.01 -2.97 -22.04
C ALA A 224 11.84 -4.22 -22.42
N GLY A 225 12.38 -4.97 -21.45
CA GLY A 225 13.27 -6.11 -21.69
C GLY A 225 14.71 -5.74 -22.08
N LEU A 226 15.12 -4.48 -21.85
CA LEU A 226 16.46 -3.96 -22.11
C LEU A 226 17.36 -4.13 -20.87
N ALA A 227 17.64 -5.37 -20.51
CA ALA A 227 18.25 -5.72 -19.22
C ALA A 227 19.66 -5.11 -19.01
N ASP A 228 20.56 -5.17 -19.99
CA ASP A 228 21.89 -4.57 -19.85
C ASP A 228 21.83 -3.04 -19.69
N ALA A 229 20.95 -2.38 -20.43
CA ALA A 229 20.75 -0.94 -20.29
C ALA A 229 20.17 -0.58 -18.91
N ALA A 230 19.30 -1.44 -18.35
CA ALA A 230 18.77 -1.28 -17.00
C ALA A 230 19.88 -1.42 -15.94
N VAL A 231 20.79 -2.37 -16.10
CA VAL A 231 21.99 -2.53 -15.25
C VAL A 231 22.79 -1.23 -15.21
N ASP A 232 23.06 -0.63 -16.37
CA ASP A 232 23.82 0.63 -16.45
C ASP A 232 23.10 1.78 -15.74
N SER A 233 21.79 1.94 -15.97
CA SER A 233 20.99 2.99 -15.35
C SER A 233 20.88 2.83 -13.83
N TYR A 234 20.67 1.62 -13.32
CA TYR A 234 20.63 1.39 -11.87
C TYR A 234 21.99 1.59 -11.22
N ALA A 235 23.08 1.15 -11.86
CA ALA A 235 24.43 1.40 -11.37
C ALA A 235 24.74 2.90 -11.34
N ALA A 236 24.32 3.66 -12.36
CA ALA A 236 24.45 5.11 -12.40
C ALA A 236 23.60 5.79 -11.32
N ALA A 237 22.36 5.34 -11.10
CA ALA A 237 21.48 5.85 -10.04
C ALA A 237 22.09 5.61 -8.64
N ALA A 238 22.66 4.42 -8.39
CA ALA A 238 23.35 4.11 -7.14
C ALA A 238 24.57 5.02 -6.92
N ARG A 239 25.37 5.27 -7.97
CA ARG A 239 26.49 6.25 -7.90
C ARG A 239 26.02 7.67 -7.64
N ALA A 240 24.83 8.04 -8.12
CA ALA A 240 24.19 9.33 -7.86
C ALA A 240 23.48 9.43 -6.49
N GLY A 241 23.66 8.43 -5.61
CA GLY A 241 23.13 8.44 -4.23
C GLY A 241 21.78 7.73 -4.04
N VAL A 242 21.20 7.15 -5.09
CA VAL A 242 19.96 6.34 -4.98
C VAL A 242 20.33 4.90 -4.65
N THR A 243 20.70 4.65 -3.40
CA THR A 243 21.16 3.33 -2.90
C THR A 243 20.12 2.22 -3.00
N LEU A 244 18.83 2.55 -2.97
CA LEU A 244 17.71 1.66 -3.35
C LEU A 244 17.91 1.00 -4.73
N ALA A 245 18.64 1.63 -5.65
CA ALA A 245 18.91 1.05 -6.97
C ALA A 245 19.74 -0.24 -6.91
N LEU A 246 20.47 -0.51 -5.82
CA LEU A 246 21.30 -1.70 -5.70
C LEU A 246 20.49 -3.00 -5.69
N THR A 247 19.34 -3.05 -5.02
CA THR A 247 18.50 -4.26 -5.04
C THR A 247 17.88 -4.49 -6.42
N ARG A 248 17.45 -3.42 -7.11
CA ARG A 248 17.00 -3.52 -8.52
C ARG A 248 18.11 -3.97 -9.45
N LEU A 249 19.32 -3.45 -9.27
CA LEU A 249 20.50 -3.87 -10.04
C LEU A 249 20.78 -5.37 -9.84
N ALA A 250 20.80 -5.83 -8.58
CA ALA A 250 21.01 -7.24 -8.28
C ALA A 250 19.94 -8.15 -8.87
N ASP A 251 18.68 -7.70 -8.91
CA ASP A 251 17.55 -8.43 -9.48
C ASP A 251 17.74 -8.64 -10.99
N VAL A 252 18.05 -7.56 -11.72
CA VAL A 252 18.32 -7.65 -13.17
C VAL A 252 19.57 -8.50 -13.47
N LEU A 253 20.65 -8.34 -12.70
CA LEU A 253 21.84 -9.18 -12.82
C LEU A 253 21.54 -10.66 -12.59
N THR A 254 20.69 -10.97 -11.59
CA THR A 254 20.23 -12.33 -11.34
C THR A 254 19.46 -12.89 -12.54
N GLY A 255 18.54 -12.09 -13.12
CA GLY A 255 17.79 -12.47 -14.31
C GLY A 255 18.66 -12.70 -15.56
N LEU A 256 19.78 -11.99 -15.67
CA LEU A 256 20.81 -12.16 -16.71
C LEU A 256 21.75 -13.36 -16.46
N GLY A 257 21.64 -14.05 -15.32
CA GLY A 257 22.57 -15.10 -14.93
C GLY A 257 23.95 -14.60 -14.48
N ARG A 258 24.12 -13.28 -14.28
CA ARG A 258 25.35 -12.63 -13.79
C ARG A 258 25.43 -12.74 -12.26
N LEU A 259 25.37 -13.96 -11.75
CA LEU A 259 25.13 -14.27 -10.33
C LEU A 259 26.23 -13.75 -9.40
N ALA A 260 27.49 -13.78 -9.83
CA ALA A 260 28.61 -13.27 -9.04
C ALA A 260 28.52 -11.74 -8.84
N GLU A 261 28.11 -11.01 -9.89
CA GLU A 261 27.91 -9.56 -9.80
C GLU A 261 26.69 -9.23 -8.93
N ALA A 262 25.60 -9.99 -9.08
CA ALA A 262 24.41 -9.83 -8.24
C ALA A 262 24.76 -10.01 -6.75
N GLU A 263 25.55 -11.03 -6.40
CA GLU A 263 26.01 -11.26 -5.03
C GLU A 263 26.84 -10.08 -4.49
N GLN A 264 27.80 -9.58 -5.28
CA GLN A 264 28.62 -8.43 -4.89
C GLN A 264 27.76 -7.19 -4.63
N VAL A 265 26.78 -6.92 -5.49
CA VAL A 265 25.85 -5.80 -5.34
C VAL A 265 24.97 -5.96 -4.09
N LEU A 266 24.47 -7.16 -3.80
CA LEU A 266 23.67 -7.43 -2.60
C LEU A 266 24.49 -7.24 -1.32
N ARG A 267 25.72 -7.77 -1.29
CA ARG A 267 26.63 -7.55 -0.15
C ARG A 267 26.95 -6.07 0.04
N LEU A 268 27.14 -5.32 -1.05
CA LEU A 268 27.31 -3.88 -1.00
C LEU A 268 26.05 -3.20 -0.43
N ALA A 269 24.85 -3.60 -0.88
CA ALA A 269 23.59 -3.03 -0.39
C ALA A 269 23.43 -3.18 1.13
N LEU A 270 23.87 -4.31 1.68
CA LEU A 270 23.86 -4.60 3.12
C LEU A 270 24.85 -3.76 3.95
N THR A 271 25.69 -2.93 3.31
CA THR A 271 26.67 -2.06 3.99
C THR A 271 26.39 -0.56 3.83
N ARG A 272 25.40 -0.18 3.00
CA ARG A 272 25.12 1.23 2.66
C ARG A 272 23.87 1.74 3.38
N PRO A 273 23.82 3.02 3.80
CA PRO A 273 22.61 3.62 4.34
C PRO A 273 21.56 3.79 3.22
N GLY A 274 20.28 3.79 3.57
CA GLY A 274 19.18 4.05 2.62
C GLY A 274 18.97 2.94 1.57
N THR A 275 19.42 1.72 1.84
CA THR A 275 19.14 0.54 1.02
C THR A 275 17.89 -0.18 1.52
N ASP A 276 17.28 -0.97 0.65
CA ASP A 276 16.28 -1.97 1.05
C ASP A 276 16.99 -3.19 1.64
N VAL A 277 17.27 -3.13 2.96
CA VAL A 277 17.99 -4.17 3.69
C VAL A 277 17.19 -5.48 3.73
N HIS A 278 15.87 -5.41 3.90
CA HIS A 278 14.99 -6.58 3.87
C HIS A 278 15.11 -7.31 2.53
N GLY A 279 14.90 -6.59 1.42
CA GLY A 279 15.01 -7.16 0.08
C GLY A 279 16.42 -7.70 -0.21
N ALA A 280 17.47 -7.01 0.25
CA ALA A 280 18.84 -7.48 0.06
C ALA A 280 19.16 -8.78 0.83
N ILE A 281 18.66 -8.95 2.06
CA ILE A 281 18.79 -10.20 2.83
C ILE A 281 18.08 -11.34 2.09
N ASP A 282 16.84 -11.10 1.67
CA ASP A 282 15.99 -12.09 1.01
C ASP A 282 16.64 -12.59 -0.29
N MET A 283 17.04 -11.65 -1.15
CA MET A 283 17.68 -11.95 -2.44
C MET A 283 19.01 -12.67 -2.27
N LEU A 284 19.85 -12.26 -1.31
CA LEU A 284 21.15 -12.91 -1.07
C LEU A 284 20.97 -14.32 -0.52
N SER A 285 20.02 -14.51 0.41
CA SER A 285 19.65 -15.82 0.95
C SER A 285 19.21 -16.77 -0.15
N ALA A 286 18.27 -16.33 -1.00
CA ALA A 286 17.77 -17.13 -2.11
C ALA A 286 18.87 -17.44 -3.14
N LEU A 287 19.75 -16.48 -3.44
CA LEU A 287 20.85 -16.65 -4.38
C LEU A 287 21.85 -17.72 -3.89
N LEU A 288 22.28 -17.65 -2.63
CA LEU A 288 23.19 -18.63 -2.03
C LEU A 288 22.54 -20.02 -1.95
N ALA A 289 21.26 -20.09 -1.57
CA ALA A 289 20.51 -21.33 -1.51
C ALA A 289 20.42 -22.01 -2.89
N ARG A 290 20.16 -21.24 -3.96
CA ARG A 290 20.11 -21.76 -5.34
C ARG A 290 21.46 -22.30 -5.82
N GLN A 291 22.56 -21.82 -5.27
CA GLN A 291 23.91 -22.30 -5.56
C GLN A 291 24.36 -23.45 -4.64
N GLY A 292 23.50 -23.95 -3.74
CA GLY A 292 23.85 -24.98 -2.76
C GLY A 292 24.77 -24.48 -1.64
N ARG A 293 25.01 -23.17 -1.53
CA ARG A 293 25.92 -22.54 -0.55
C ARG A 293 25.21 -22.29 0.79
N HIS A 294 24.47 -23.29 1.27
CA HIS A 294 23.60 -23.13 2.44
C HIS A 294 24.38 -22.86 3.73
N GLU A 295 25.53 -23.50 3.93
CA GLU A 295 26.36 -23.29 5.11
C GLU A 295 26.91 -21.87 5.19
N GLU A 296 27.35 -21.33 4.05
CA GLU A 296 27.82 -19.96 3.96
C GLU A 296 26.70 -18.96 4.27
N ALA A 297 25.51 -19.15 3.67
CA ALA A 297 24.36 -18.31 3.94
C ALA A 297 24.02 -18.30 5.45
N ARG A 298 23.97 -19.48 6.08
CA ARG A 298 23.67 -19.59 7.51
C ARG A 298 24.69 -18.87 8.37
N ARG A 299 25.99 -19.06 8.11
CA ARG A 299 27.06 -18.35 8.84
C ARG A 299 26.95 -16.84 8.67
N PHE A 300 26.82 -16.38 7.42
CA PHE A 300 26.72 -14.96 7.10
C PHE A 300 25.56 -14.30 7.84
N PHE A 301 24.34 -14.84 7.75
CA PHE A 301 23.16 -14.24 8.39
C PHE A 301 23.12 -14.45 9.91
N ALA A 302 23.75 -15.49 10.45
CA ALA A 302 23.89 -15.63 11.91
C ALA A 302 24.68 -14.46 12.51
N ASP A 303 25.73 -14.02 11.82
CA ASP A 303 26.68 -13.01 12.31
C ASP A 303 26.38 -11.60 11.81
N TYR A 304 25.63 -11.45 10.72
CA TYR A 304 25.33 -10.16 10.11
C TYR A 304 24.65 -9.18 11.08
N ARG A 305 25.14 -7.94 11.10
CA ARG A 305 24.57 -6.79 11.81
C ARG A 305 24.60 -5.59 10.89
N TYR A 306 23.47 -4.89 10.73
CA TYR A 306 23.42 -3.72 9.84
C TYR A 306 24.15 -2.54 10.48
N PRO A 307 25.22 -1.99 9.87
CA PRO A 307 26.08 -1.00 10.51
C PRO A 307 25.43 0.38 10.69
N HIS A 308 24.31 0.65 10.03
CA HIS A 308 23.61 1.95 10.10
C HIS A 308 22.31 1.88 10.91
N ALA A 309 22.02 0.76 11.59
CA ALA A 309 20.88 0.66 12.49
C ALA A 309 21.20 1.31 13.84
N ALA A 310 20.20 2.00 14.42
CA ALA A 310 20.28 2.45 15.81
C ALA A 310 20.18 1.26 16.80
N ASP A 311 19.36 0.27 16.49
CA ASP A 311 19.24 -0.98 17.25
C ASP A 311 20.18 -2.05 16.67
N PRO A 312 21.13 -2.59 17.46
CA PRO A 312 21.97 -3.71 17.04
C PRO A 312 21.20 -4.96 16.62
N ASN A 313 19.94 -5.12 17.05
CA ASN A 313 19.07 -6.23 16.67
C ASN A 313 18.18 -5.93 15.46
N ALA A 314 18.33 -4.76 14.82
CA ALA A 314 17.63 -4.48 13.57
C ALA A 314 17.90 -5.59 12.55
N PHE A 315 16.84 -6.01 11.87
CA PHE A 315 16.84 -7.09 10.87
C PHE A 315 17.18 -8.50 11.40
N ARG A 316 17.25 -8.70 12.74
CA ARG A 316 17.60 -10.01 13.30
C ARG A 316 16.62 -11.11 12.92
N ILE A 317 15.33 -10.78 12.85
CA ILE A 317 14.26 -11.74 12.49
C ILE A 317 14.44 -12.18 11.03
N GLU A 318 14.73 -11.26 10.13
CA GLU A 318 14.98 -11.48 8.71
C GLU A 318 16.20 -12.37 8.49
N CYS A 319 17.27 -12.13 9.24
CA CYS A 319 18.45 -12.96 9.23
C CYS A 319 18.17 -14.38 9.73
N LEU A 320 17.46 -14.55 10.85
CA LEU A 320 17.07 -15.88 11.36
C LEU A 320 16.12 -16.60 10.41
N THR A 321 15.25 -15.86 9.72
CA THR A 321 14.39 -16.37 8.65
C THR A 321 15.23 -16.91 7.49
N ALA A 322 16.24 -16.15 7.04
CA ALA A 322 17.17 -16.59 6.00
C ALA A 322 18.00 -17.83 6.41
N VAL A 323 18.39 -17.93 7.68
CA VAL A 323 19.05 -19.14 8.24
C VAL A 323 18.11 -20.34 8.16
N ALA A 324 16.86 -20.19 8.61
CA ALA A 324 15.88 -21.27 8.61
C ALA A 324 15.53 -21.74 7.18
N GLU A 325 15.36 -20.83 6.23
CA GLU A 325 15.17 -21.19 4.82
C GLU A 325 16.33 -22.02 4.26
N ASN A 326 17.57 -21.68 4.63
CA ASN A 326 18.74 -22.44 4.20
C ASN A 326 18.86 -23.81 4.90
N TRP A 327 18.23 -24.01 6.06
CA TRP A 327 18.03 -25.35 6.62
C TRP A 327 16.96 -26.13 5.85
N LEU A 328 15.81 -25.51 5.55
CA LEU A 328 14.75 -26.13 4.74
C LEU A 328 15.26 -26.54 3.35
N ALA A 329 16.00 -25.66 2.68
CA ALA A 329 16.58 -25.95 1.37
C ALA A 329 17.59 -27.11 1.40
N ALA A 330 18.25 -27.32 2.54
CA ALA A 330 19.15 -28.46 2.77
C ALA A 330 18.42 -29.74 3.24
N GLY A 331 17.09 -29.69 3.42
CA GLY A 331 16.28 -30.82 3.90
C GLY A 331 16.27 -31.01 5.42
N GLU A 332 16.87 -30.09 6.18
CA GLU A 332 17.02 -30.15 7.64
C GLU A 332 15.84 -29.45 8.34
N ILE A 333 14.64 -30.03 8.24
CA ILE A 333 13.37 -29.40 8.65
C ILE A 333 13.35 -29.08 10.15
N ASP A 334 13.79 -30.00 11.01
CA ASP A 334 13.77 -29.79 12.47
C ASP A 334 14.68 -28.63 12.89
N ARG A 335 15.86 -28.50 12.26
CA ARG A 335 16.77 -27.36 12.49
C ARG A 335 16.13 -26.02 12.10
N ALA A 336 15.36 -26.00 11.01
CA ALA A 336 14.64 -24.79 10.60
C ALA A 336 13.56 -24.40 11.62
N VAL A 337 12.81 -25.39 12.13
CA VAL A 337 11.79 -25.18 13.18
C VAL A 337 12.44 -24.67 14.47
N ASP A 338 13.54 -25.29 14.91
CA ASP A 338 14.25 -24.92 16.13
C ASP A 338 14.75 -23.46 16.09
N VAL A 339 15.31 -23.03 14.95
CA VAL A 339 15.78 -21.65 14.76
C VAL A 339 14.64 -20.63 14.93
N LEU A 340 13.41 -20.99 14.57
CA LEU A 340 12.25 -20.09 14.58
C LEU A 340 11.34 -20.26 15.80
N ALA A 341 11.58 -21.27 16.65
CA ALA A 341 10.69 -21.65 17.75
C ALA A 341 10.48 -20.51 18.76
N GLY A 342 11.54 -19.76 19.09
CA GLY A 342 11.52 -18.62 20.02
C GLY A 342 11.45 -17.25 19.34
N VAL A 343 11.28 -17.20 18.02
CA VAL A 343 11.24 -15.94 17.27
C VAL A 343 9.80 -15.46 17.15
N HIS A 344 9.56 -14.21 17.51
CA HIS A 344 8.29 -13.52 17.34
C HIS A 344 8.47 -12.42 16.29
N GLY A 345 7.88 -12.61 15.12
CA GLY A 345 7.93 -11.66 14.02
C GLY A 345 6.58 -11.53 13.34
N HIS A 346 6.28 -10.33 12.85
CA HIS A 346 5.04 -10.03 12.14
C HIS A 346 5.22 -9.91 10.62
N GLY A 347 6.47 -10.03 10.13
CA GLY A 347 6.80 -9.93 8.71
C GLY A 347 6.26 -11.09 7.88
N SER A 348 5.84 -10.77 6.65
CA SER A 348 5.25 -11.72 5.69
C SER A 348 6.13 -12.94 5.44
N ARG A 349 7.42 -12.72 5.14
CA ARG A 349 8.38 -13.79 4.85
C ARG A 349 8.63 -14.69 6.06
N PHE A 350 8.85 -14.10 7.24
CA PHE A 350 8.99 -14.87 8.49
C PHE A 350 7.78 -15.78 8.72
N PHE A 351 6.56 -15.23 8.59
CA PHE A 351 5.33 -16.00 8.73
C PHE A 351 5.27 -17.17 7.73
N THR A 352 5.57 -16.91 6.46
CA THR A 352 5.56 -17.93 5.39
C THR A 352 6.55 -19.05 5.68
N VAL A 353 7.81 -18.72 5.99
CA VAL A 353 8.88 -19.70 6.25
C VAL A 353 8.58 -20.53 7.49
N LYS A 354 8.17 -19.88 8.59
CA LYS A 354 7.80 -20.58 9.83
C LYS A 354 6.64 -21.54 9.61
N SER A 355 5.62 -21.12 8.87
CA SER A 355 4.45 -21.96 8.57
C SER A 355 4.81 -23.14 7.66
N ILE A 356 5.62 -22.92 6.61
CA ILE A 356 6.09 -24.00 5.73
C ILE A 356 6.95 -24.99 6.51
N ALA A 357 7.86 -24.52 7.37
CA ALA A 357 8.66 -25.40 8.21
C ALA A 357 7.78 -26.30 9.11
N GLY A 358 6.75 -25.73 9.74
CA GLY A 358 5.80 -26.49 10.56
C GLY A 358 4.99 -27.51 9.76
N LEU A 359 4.51 -27.14 8.58
CA LEU A 359 3.75 -28.03 7.70
C LEU A 359 4.62 -29.17 7.16
N GLN A 360 5.85 -28.88 6.75
CA GLN A 360 6.81 -29.90 6.34
C GLN A 360 7.18 -30.83 7.49
N GLN A 361 7.36 -30.31 8.71
CA GLN A 361 7.63 -31.12 9.89
C GLN A 361 6.45 -32.06 10.21
N ALA A 362 5.22 -31.57 10.09
CA ALA A 362 4.02 -32.38 10.29
C ALA A 362 3.93 -33.53 9.27
N LEU A 363 4.20 -33.29 7.99
CA LEU A 363 4.25 -34.34 6.97
C LEU A 363 5.38 -35.34 7.22
N ALA A 364 6.58 -34.84 7.56
CA ALA A 364 7.74 -35.68 7.84
C ALA A 364 7.47 -36.65 9.00
N ARG A 365 6.78 -36.19 10.06
CA ARG A 365 6.35 -37.04 11.19
C ARG A 365 5.35 -38.13 10.78
N GLN A 366 4.61 -37.92 9.70
CA GLN A 366 3.71 -38.93 9.11
C GLN A 366 4.42 -39.83 8.09
N GLY A 367 5.74 -39.66 7.87
CA GLY A 367 6.48 -40.36 6.81
C GLY A 367 6.08 -39.91 5.40
N ARG A 368 5.51 -38.71 5.27
CA ARG A 368 5.03 -38.15 4.00
C ARG A 368 5.85 -36.94 3.58
N ARG A 369 5.79 -36.63 2.28
CA ARG A 369 6.34 -35.41 1.70
C ARG A 369 5.40 -34.94 0.60
N LEU A 370 5.19 -33.64 0.51
CA LEU A 370 4.47 -33.07 -0.63
C LEU A 370 5.42 -32.96 -1.83
N GLU A 371 5.10 -33.68 -2.90
CA GLU A 371 5.80 -33.56 -4.18
C GLU A 371 4.97 -32.70 -5.13
N ARG A 372 5.57 -31.60 -5.59
CA ARG A 372 4.93 -30.71 -6.57
C ARG A 372 5.41 -31.06 -7.97
N PRO A 373 4.51 -31.08 -8.97
CA PRO A 373 4.90 -31.40 -10.33
C PRO A 373 5.89 -30.36 -10.87
N ALA A 374 6.89 -30.80 -11.64
CA ALA A 374 7.58 -29.91 -12.58
C ALA A 374 6.61 -29.57 -13.72
N ASN A 375 6.76 -28.40 -14.37
CA ASN A 375 5.87 -28.01 -15.45
C ASN A 375 5.82 -29.11 -16.53
N PRO A 376 4.68 -29.82 -16.67
CA PRO A 376 4.66 -31.07 -17.44
C PRO A 376 4.50 -30.87 -18.95
N ASP A 377 4.30 -29.64 -19.42
CA ASP A 377 4.05 -29.34 -20.84
C ASP A 377 4.51 -27.92 -21.20
N PRO A 378 5.68 -27.77 -21.87
CA PRO A 378 6.20 -26.48 -22.29
C PRO A 378 5.45 -25.86 -23.49
N SER A 379 4.46 -26.54 -24.07
CA SER A 379 3.71 -26.04 -25.22
C SER A 379 2.56 -25.09 -24.86
N LEU A 380 2.08 -25.12 -23.61
CA LEU A 380 1.03 -24.22 -23.14
C LEU A 380 1.61 -22.85 -22.73
N PRO A 381 0.96 -21.73 -23.07
CA PRO A 381 1.34 -20.44 -22.53
C PRO A 381 1.23 -20.47 -21.00
N ARG A 382 2.27 -20.00 -20.32
CA ARG A 382 2.33 -19.99 -18.86
C ARG A 382 2.43 -18.59 -18.29
N ILE A 383 1.96 -18.45 -17.07
CA ILE A 383 2.17 -17.31 -16.21
C ILE A 383 2.75 -17.80 -14.87
N CYS A 384 3.48 -16.93 -14.19
CA CYS A 384 4.02 -17.18 -12.86
C CYS A 384 3.65 -16.01 -11.94
N SER A 385 3.65 -16.23 -10.63
CA SER A 385 3.91 -15.15 -9.65
C SER A 385 5.05 -15.59 -8.75
N SER A 386 6.28 -15.23 -9.11
CA SER A 386 7.48 -15.57 -8.34
C SER A 386 7.48 -14.90 -6.97
N THR A 387 6.74 -13.81 -6.84
CA THR A 387 6.56 -13.02 -5.62
C THR A 387 5.37 -13.47 -4.77
N LEU A 388 4.60 -14.49 -5.16
CA LEU A 388 3.53 -14.99 -4.30
C LEU A 388 4.11 -15.38 -2.92
N ALA A 389 3.45 -14.97 -1.84
CA ALA A 389 3.89 -15.17 -0.45
C ALA A 389 5.10 -14.36 0.03
N THR A 390 5.54 -13.37 -0.76
CA THR A 390 6.49 -12.35 -0.31
C THR A 390 5.81 -11.18 0.41
N HIS A 391 4.54 -10.90 0.10
CA HIS A 391 3.78 -9.78 0.65
C HIS A 391 2.46 -10.26 1.23
N GLY A 392 2.26 -10.06 2.53
CA GLY A 392 1.09 -10.53 3.26
C GLY A 392 1.28 -11.92 3.88
N ARG A 393 0.42 -12.21 4.86
CA ARG A 393 0.33 -13.51 5.53
C ARG A 393 -0.67 -14.42 4.80
N PHE A 394 -1.01 -15.56 5.39
CA PHE A 394 -1.84 -16.63 4.84
C PHE A 394 -2.97 -16.15 3.89
N ALA A 395 -3.98 -15.44 4.40
CA ALA A 395 -5.15 -15.13 3.60
C ALA A 395 -4.89 -14.15 2.45
N HIS A 396 -3.99 -13.17 2.64
CA HIS A 396 -3.60 -12.26 1.55
C HIS A 396 -3.02 -13.04 0.37
N ASN A 397 -2.16 -14.01 0.66
CA ASN A 397 -1.54 -14.86 -0.36
C ASN A 397 -2.57 -15.75 -1.07
N VAL A 398 -3.58 -16.25 -0.34
CA VAL A 398 -4.66 -17.04 -0.96
C VAL A 398 -5.56 -16.17 -1.85
N LEU A 399 -5.88 -14.95 -1.43
CA LEU A 399 -6.68 -14.03 -2.25
C LEU A 399 -5.93 -13.57 -3.51
N GLU A 400 -4.61 -13.37 -3.42
CA GLU A 400 -3.74 -13.15 -4.58
C GLU A 400 -3.75 -14.36 -5.52
N TYR A 401 -3.62 -15.57 -4.96
CA TYR A 401 -3.70 -16.81 -5.72
C TYR A 401 -5.03 -16.94 -6.48
N VAL A 402 -6.16 -16.59 -5.87
CA VAL A 402 -7.47 -16.64 -6.54
C VAL A 402 -7.49 -15.76 -7.80
N LEU A 403 -6.95 -14.53 -7.74
CA LEU A 403 -6.84 -13.66 -8.92
C LEU A 403 -5.97 -14.29 -10.01
N LEU A 404 -4.80 -14.80 -9.64
CA LEU A 404 -3.87 -15.45 -10.56
C LEU A 404 -4.49 -16.68 -11.23
N ARG A 405 -5.18 -17.53 -10.45
CA ARG A 405 -5.81 -18.76 -10.94
C ARG A 405 -7.01 -18.48 -11.83
N LEU A 406 -7.85 -17.51 -11.47
CA LEU A 406 -8.94 -17.04 -12.33
C LEU A 406 -8.41 -16.52 -13.66
N TYR A 407 -7.34 -15.70 -13.64
CA TYR A 407 -6.71 -15.20 -14.86
C TYR A 407 -6.14 -16.34 -15.71
N ALA A 408 -5.42 -17.27 -15.10
CA ALA A 408 -4.87 -18.42 -15.78
C ALA A 408 -5.95 -19.25 -16.49
N GLU A 409 -7.01 -19.63 -15.76
CA GLU A 409 -8.07 -20.45 -16.33
C GLU A 409 -8.91 -19.72 -17.38
N THR A 410 -9.14 -18.41 -17.20
CA THR A 410 -9.92 -17.60 -18.16
C THR A 410 -9.29 -17.58 -19.55
N TYR A 411 -7.95 -17.60 -19.63
CA TYR A 411 -7.22 -17.53 -20.89
C TYR A 411 -6.47 -18.83 -21.25
N GLY A 412 -6.73 -19.92 -20.54
CA GLY A 412 -6.11 -21.22 -20.81
C GLY A 412 -4.60 -21.27 -20.55
N TYR A 413 -4.11 -20.49 -19.58
CA TYR A 413 -2.71 -20.47 -19.18
C TYR A 413 -2.43 -21.47 -18.07
N ARG A 414 -1.20 -21.96 -18.04
CA ARG A 414 -0.67 -22.69 -16.88
C ARG A 414 -0.18 -21.70 -15.83
N LEU A 415 -0.62 -21.88 -14.59
CA LEU A 415 -0.14 -21.11 -13.45
C LEU A 415 1.03 -21.83 -12.77
N GLU A 416 2.14 -21.12 -12.57
CA GLU A 416 3.25 -21.56 -11.74
C GLU A 416 3.32 -20.72 -10.45
N THR A 417 3.59 -21.36 -9.31
CA THR A 417 3.66 -20.67 -8.00
C THR A 417 4.85 -21.17 -7.17
N PRO A 418 5.54 -20.30 -6.39
CA PRO A 418 6.57 -20.71 -5.44
C PRO A 418 5.98 -21.59 -4.33
N ASP A 419 6.81 -22.07 -3.40
CA ASP A 419 6.29 -22.71 -2.19
C ASP A 419 5.66 -21.66 -1.27
N TRP A 420 4.43 -21.89 -0.85
CA TRP A 420 3.65 -20.95 -0.04
C TRP A 420 2.66 -21.69 0.85
N VAL A 421 2.22 -21.07 1.94
CA VAL A 421 1.39 -21.72 2.97
C VAL A 421 0.11 -22.34 2.39
N GLY A 422 -0.60 -21.64 1.51
CA GLY A 422 -1.81 -22.16 0.88
C GLY A 422 -1.55 -23.33 -0.07
N GLY A 423 -0.39 -23.39 -0.72
CA GLY A 423 -0.02 -24.53 -1.57
C GLY A 423 0.25 -25.83 -0.79
N TYR A 424 0.68 -25.70 0.47
CA TYR A 424 0.77 -26.83 1.40
C TYR A 424 -0.58 -27.15 2.04
N TYR A 425 -1.35 -26.14 2.45
CA TYR A 425 -2.59 -26.33 3.19
C TYR A 425 -3.75 -26.83 2.32
N PHE A 426 -3.94 -26.23 1.15
CA PHE A 426 -5.01 -26.61 0.22
C PHE A 426 -4.51 -27.65 -0.79
N ASP A 427 -5.46 -28.38 -1.38
CA ASP A 427 -5.21 -29.41 -2.38
C ASP A 427 -4.87 -28.82 -3.76
N LEU A 428 -3.70 -28.16 -3.83
CA LEU A 428 -3.20 -27.43 -4.98
C LEU A 428 -1.89 -28.01 -5.50
N ASP A 429 -1.85 -28.35 -6.78
CA ASP A 429 -0.69 -28.99 -7.41
C ASP A 429 -0.13 -28.14 -8.56
N ASP A 430 -0.19 -26.81 -8.44
CA ASP A 430 0.46 -25.92 -9.41
C ASP A 430 1.96 -26.25 -9.51
N PRO A 431 2.57 -26.23 -10.71
CA PRO A 431 4.00 -26.45 -10.85
C PRO A 431 4.85 -25.32 -10.26
N ARG A 432 6.10 -25.66 -9.95
CA ARG A 432 7.10 -24.68 -9.48
C ARG A 432 7.51 -23.72 -10.62
N PRO A 433 7.90 -22.47 -10.31
CA PRO A 433 8.36 -21.52 -11.31
C PRO A 433 9.58 -22.01 -12.08
N GLY A 434 9.49 -22.07 -13.40
CA GLY A 434 10.60 -22.47 -14.28
C GLY A 434 11.59 -21.35 -14.61
N GLY A 435 11.35 -20.11 -14.14
CA GLY A 435 12.15 -18.92 -14.46
C GLY A 435 12.01 -18.42 -15.91
N GLY A 436 12.68 -17.31 -16.23
CA GLY A 436 12.79 -16.79 -17.61
C GLY A 436 11.56 -16.07 -18.19
N LEU A 437 10.52 -15.83 -17.39
CA LEU A 437 9.36 -15.02 -17.79
C LEU A 437 9.62 -13.53 -17.56
N LYS A 438 9.02 -12.68 -18.39
CA LYS A 438 9.17 -11.22 -18.25
C LYS A 438 8.33 -10.70 -17.09
N PRO A 439 8.86 -9.87 -16.20
CA PRO A 439 8.09 -9.34 -15.09
C PRO A 439 6.99 -8.40 -15.56
N MET A 440 5.83 -8.49 -14.91
CA MET A 440 4.68 -7.61 -15.08
C MET A 440 4.41 -6.90 -13.76
N HIS A 441 4.80 -5.64 -13.70
CA HIS A 441 4.54 -4.75 -12.57
C HIS A 441 3.10 -4.22 -12.59
N PHE A 442 2.58 -3.85 -11.41
CA PHE A 442 1.27 -3.20 -11.25
C PHE A 442 0.10 -3.98 -11.89
N GLY A 443 0.20 -5.32 -11.90
CA GLY A 443 -0.74 -6.18 -12.59
C GLY A 443 -2.17 -6.12 -12.06
N ARG A 444 -2.40 -5.66 -10.82
CA ARG A 444 -3.71 -5.69 -10.15
C ARG A 444 -4.86 -5.24 -11.04
N ARG A 445 -4.82 -4.00 -11.52
CA ARG A 445 -5.91 -3.40 -12.29
C ARG A 445 -6.09 -4.12 -13.62
N ILE A 446 -4.97 -4.43 -14.28
CA ILE A 446 -4.95 -5.14 -15.56
C ILE A 446 -5.60 -6.53 -15.42
N LEU A 447 -5.20 -7.31 -14.43
CA LEU A 447 -5.74 -8.65 -14.19
C LEU A 447 -7.21 -8.60 -13.77
N ASN A 448 -7.59 -7.66 -12.89
CA ASN A 448 -8.99 -7.48 -12.52
C ASN A 448 -9.85 -7.18 -13.74
N ASP A 449 -9.42 -6.28 -14.62
CA ASP A 449 -10.17 -5.90 -15.82
C ASP A 449 -10.22 -7.03 -16.86
N LEU A 450 -9.15 -7.83 -16.99
CA LEU A 450 -9.12 -9.02 -17.84
C LEU A 450 -10.07 -10.10 -17.32
N VAL A 451 -9.96 -10.48 -16.04
CA VAL A 451 -10.81 -11.51 -15.40
C VAL A 451 -12.28 -11.11 -15.38
N THR A 452 -12.59 -9.81 -15.25
CA THR A 452 -13.96 -9.30 -15.25
C THR A 452 -14.53 -9.05 -16.64
N GLY A 453 -13.71 -9.13 -17.70
CA GLY A 453 -14.10 -8.87 -19.09
C GLY A 453 -14.15 -7.38 -19.48
N ARG A 454 -13.67 -6.46 -18.63
CA ARG A 454 -13.55 -5.03 -18.94
C ARG A 454 -12.39 -4.70 -19.89
N ARG A 455 -11.52 -5.67 -20.14
CA ARG A 455 -10.32 -5.57 -20.99
C ARG A 455 -10.12 -6.87 -21.79
N CYS A 456 -9.56 -6.80 -23.00
CA CYS A 456 -9.48 -7.94 -23.93
C CYS A 456 -8.14 -8.08 -24.67
N ASP A 457 -7.02 -7.87 -23.97
CA ASP A 457 -5.64 -8.04 -24.45
C ASP A 457 -4.82 -8.85 -23.42
N PRO A 458 -5.02 -10.18 -23.37
CA PRO A 458 -4.37 -11.00 -22.37
C PRO A 458 -2.86 -11.12 -22.66
N ARG A 459 -2.08 -11.25 -21.59
CA ARG A 459 -0.61 -11.27 -21.63
C ARG A 459 -0.09 -12.63 -21.15
N PRO A 460 0.27 -13.55 -22.05
CA PRO A 460 0.96 -14.79 -21.69
C PRO A 460 2.45 -14.55 -21.46
N GLY A 461 3.15 -15.52 -20.86
CA GLY A 461 4.62 -15.51 -20.77
C GLY A 461 5.19 -14.47 -19.82
N VAL A 462 4.41 -14.09 -18.80
CA VAL A 462 4.76 -13.04 -17.84
C VAL A 462 4.85 -13.60 -16.42
N ASP A 463 5.76 -13.03 -15.64
CA ASP A 463 5.84 -13.20 -14.19
C ASP A 463 5.13 -12.02 -13.51
N ILE A 464 3.97 -12.29 -12.92
CA ILE A 464 3.09 -11.29 -12.36
C ILE A 464 3.56 -10.98 -10.95
N LEU A 465 4.08 -9.76 -10.74
CA LEU A 465 4.69 -9.38 -9.47
C LEU A 465 3.63 -8.77 -8.54
N SER A 466 3.22 -9.55 -7.54
CA SER A 466 2.20 -9.29 -6.51
C SER A 466 1.02 -8.44 -7.01
N PRO A 467 0.07 -9.03 -7.76
CA PRO A 467 -1.07 -8.31 -8.29
C PRO A 467 -2.09 -7.91 -7.20
N LEU A 468 -1.80 -8.16 -5.92
CA LEU A 468 -2.77 -8.04 -4.83
C LEU A 468 -4.02 -8.90 -5.13
N PHE A 469 -5.13 -8.62 -4.44
CA PHE A 469 -6.37 -9.37 -4.56
C PHE A 469 -7.43 -8.67 -5.44
N LEU A 470 -8.46 -9.44 -5.81
CA LEU A 470 -9.63 -8.99 -6.57
C LEU A 470 -10.32 -7.78 -5.92
N PHE A 471 -10.91 -6.92 -6.75
CA PHE A 471 -11.81 -5.86 -6.30
C PHE A 471 -13.21 -6.37 -5.98
N GLU A 472 -13.64 -7.42 -6.69
CA GLU A 472 -15.01 -7.94 -6.62
C GLU A 472 -14.98 -9.47 -6.71
N TYR A 473 -15.76 -10.15 -5.87
CA TYR A 473 -15.91 -11.61 -5.86
C TYR A 473 -17.29 -12.00 -6.41
N ARG A 474 -17.38 -12.18 -7.73
CA ARG A 474 -18.65 -12.51 -8.40
C ARG A 474 -19.18 -13.86 -7.95
N GLU A 475 -20.48 -13.93 -7.68
CA GLU A 475 -21.23 -15.14 -7.34
C GLU A 475 -20.94 -16.31 -8.29
N ALA A 476 -20.84 -16.04 -9.60
CA ALA A 476 -20.55 -17.03 -10.63
C ALA A 476 -19.19 -17.75 -10.47
N TRP A 477 -18.29 -17.25 -9.63
CA TRP A 477 -17.00 -17.87 -9.35
C TRP A 477 -17.02 -18.74 -8.09
N ARG A 478 -18.10 -18.72 -7.30
CA ARG A 478 -18.19 -19.37 -5.99
C ARG A 478 -17.77 -20.84 -6.02
N GLU A 479 -18.49 -21.66 -6.79
CA GLU A 479 -18.24 -23.10 -6.82
C GLU A 479 -16.82 -23.43 -7.28
N ARG A 480 -16.32 -22.66 -8.25
CA ARG A 480 -14.99 -22.81 -8.83
C ARG A 480 -13.88 -22.46 -7.82
N VAL A 481 -13.96 -21.30 -7.17
CA VAL A 481 -12.97 -20.90 -6.16
C VAL A 481 -12.98 -21.84 -4.96
N GLN A 482 -14.17 -22.22 -4.50
CA GLN A 482 -14.31 -23.15 -3.37
C GLN A 482 -13.91 -24.59 -3.72
N SER A 483 -13.78 -24.97 -5.00
CA SER A 483 -13.33 -26.31 -5.37
C SER A 483 -11.80 -26.43 -5.31
N TRP A 484 -11.07 -25.36 -5.63
CA TRP A 484 -9.60 -25.31 -5.53
C TRP A 484 -9.12 -25.30 -4.07
N LEU A 485 -9.80 -24.53 -3.21
CA LEU A 485 -9.32 -24.21 -1.87
C LEU A 485 -9.90 -25.16 -0.81
N ARG A 486 -9.76 -26.47 -1.04
CA ARG A 486 -10.12 -27.51 -0.07
C ARG A 486 -8.90 -27.90 0.76
N PRO A 487 -8.95 -27.92 2.10
CA PRO A 487 -7.85 -28.42 2.91
C PRO A 487 -7.46 -29.85 2.51
N ARG A 488 -6.16 -30.16 2.46
CA ARG A 488 -5.71 -31.53 2.18
C ARG A 488 -6.18 -32.48 3.29
N PRO A 489 -6.55 -33.73 2.97
CA PRO A 489 -6.96 -34.73 3.95
C PRO A 489 -5.92 -34.96 5.06
N ASP A 490 -4.63 -34.80 4.73
CA ASP A 490 -3.48 -34.81 5.63
C ASP A 490 -3.63 -33.93 6.88
N TRP A 491 -4.40 -32.85 6.77
CA TRP A 491 -4.52 -31.84 7.82
C TRP A 491 -5.75 -32.03 8.70
N LEU A 492 -6.75 -32.81 8.25
CA LEU A 492 -7.99 -33.05 9.00
C LEU A 492 -7.72 -33.55 10.44
N PRO A 493 -6.76 -34.46 10.71
CA PRO A 493 -6.45 -34.85 12.08
C PRO A 493 -5.99 -33.73 13.01
N TYR A 494 -5.49 -32.61 12.47
CA TYR A 494 -5.01 -31.46 13.24
C TYR A 494 -6.08 -30.38 13.40
N VAL A 495 -6.99 -30.22 12.43
CA VAL A 495 -7.96 -29.10 12.40
C VAL A 495 -9.39 -29.52 12.75
N ASP A 496 -9.84 -30.71 12.36
CA ASP A 496 -11.20 -31.19 12.63
C ASP A 496 -11.52 -31.35 14.13
N PRO A 497 -10.58 -31.76 15.01
CA PRO A 497 -10.88 -31.91 16.44
C PRO A 497 -11.46 -30.64 17.09
N VAL A 498 -11.06 -29.45 16.63
CA VAL A 498 -11.61 -28.18 17.12
C VAL A 498 -13.09 -28.06 16.79
N MET A 499 -13.47 -28.36 15.55
CA MET A 499 -14.87 -28.33 15.13
C MET A 499 -15.70 -29.40 15.85
N GLN A 500 -15.15 -30.60 16.07
CA GLN A 500 -15.80 -31.67 16.81
C GLN A 500 -16.04 -31.30 18.28
N ALA A 501 -15.05 -30.69 18.94
CA ALA A 501 -15.16 -30.24 20.32
C ALA A 501 -16.25 -29.16 20.47
N LEU A 502 -16.36 -28.24 19.52
CA LEU A 502 -17.42 -27.22 19.52
C LEU A 502 -18.81 -27.83 19.31
N LYS A 503 -18.94 -28.77 18.36
CA LYS A 503 -20.21 -29.48 18.11
C LYS A 503 -20.64 -30.39 19.27
N ALA A 504 -19.69 -30.88 20.07
CA ALA A 504 -20.00 -31.60 21.31
C ALA A 504 -20.59 -30.68 22.39
N ARG A 505 -20.27 -29.38 22.36
CA ARG A 505 -20.80 -28.37 23.30
C ARG A 505 -22.20 -27.87 22.88
N GLY A 506 -22.50 -27.80 21.58
CA GLY A 506 -23.80 -27.37 21.08
C GLY A 506 -24.04 -27.59 19.58
N ASN A 507 -25.28 -27.36 19.15
CA ASN A 507 -25.76 -27.71 17.82
C ASN A 507 -25.51 -26.62 16.77
N THR A 508 -25.38 -25.36 17.20
CA THR A 508 -25.10 -24.22 16.31
C THR A 508 -23.77 -23.58 16.73
N VAL A 509 -22.78 -23.57 15.83
CA VAL A 509 -21.51 -22.89 16.08
C VAL A 509 -21.55 -21.49 15.48
N VAL A 510 -21.47 -20.49 16.35
CA VAL A 510 -21.32 -19.08 16.01
C VAL A 510 -19.84 -18.73 16.16
N ALA A 511 -19.17 -18.40 15.06
CA ALA A 511 -17.77 -18.03 15.08
C ALA A 511 -17.58 -16.54 14.78
N LEU A 512 -16.85 -15.84 15.64
CA LEU A 512 -16.45 -14.45 15.43
C LEU A 512 -14.94 -14.38 15.25
N HIS A 513 -14.50 -13.62 14.25
CA HIS A 513 -13.11 -13.22 14.14
C HIS A 513 -12.95 -11.78 14.61
N ILE A 514 -12.17 -11.56 15.67
CA ILE A 514 -11.89 -10.24 16.25
C ILE A 514 -10.42 -9.91 16.06
N ARG A 515 -10.14 -8.86 15.28
CA ARG A 515 -8.76 -8.42 14.98
C ARG A 515 -8.49 -7.01 15.50
N ARG A 516 -7.47 -6.86 16.33
CA ARG A 516 -7.04 -5.58 16.92
C ARG A 516 -5.54 -5.33 16.79
N GLY A 517 -4.72 -6.37 16.92
CA GLY A 517 -3.28 -6.25 17.16
C GLY A 517 -2.52 -5.44 16.10
N ASP A 518 -2.50 -5.91 14.86
CA ASP A 518 -1.78 -5.20 13.78
C ASP A 518 -2.55 -3.98 13.24
N PHE A 519 -3.84 -3.83 13.56
CA PHE A 519 -4.68 -2.72 13.09
C PHE A 519 -4.26 -1.38 13.68
N VAL A 520 -3.79 -1.36 14.93
CA VAL A 520 -3.26 -0.15 15.57
C VAL A 520 -2.08 0.43 14.79
N TRP A 521 -1.19 -0.44 14.30
CA TRP A 521 0.00 -0.04 13.56
C TRP A 521 -0.34 0.55 12.19
N PHE A 522 -1.34 -0.02 11.52
CA PHE A 522 -1.78 0.40 10.19
C PHE A 522 -2.93 1.43 10.20
N ARG A 523 -3.33 1.91 11.40
CA ARG A 523 -4.47 2.85 11.60
C ARG A 523 -5.78 2.37 10.96
N TYR A 524 -5.98 1.06 10.93
CA TYR A 524 -7.26 0.49 10.49
C TYR A 524 -8.34 0.77 11.54
N THR A 525 -9.59 0.83 11.08
CA THR A 525 -10.73 1.01 11.99
C THR A 525 -10.91 -0.24 12.83
N ILE A 526 -10.74 -0.11 14.14
CA ILE A 526 -11.04 -1.18 15.10
C ILE A 526 -12.55 -1.19 15.32
N THR A 527 -13.17 -2.36 15.19
CA THR A 527 -14.59 -2.52 15.49
C THR A 527 -14.79 -2.66 17.00
N GLU A 528 -15.73 -1.89 17.55
CA GLU A 528 -16.15 -2.02 18.93
C GLU A 528 -16.82 -3.39 19.16
N THR A 529 -16.34 -4.15 20.15
CA THR A 529 -16.87 -5.48 20.48
C THR A 529 -18.32 -5.42 20.97
N SER A 530 -18.73 -4.30 21.58
CA SER A 530 -20.10 -4.04 22.00
C SER A 530 -21.12 -4.17 20.85
N TRP A 531 -20.74 -3.84 19.61
CA TRP A 531 -21.64 -3.98 18.46
C TRP A 531 -21.98 -5.45 18.18
N TYR A 532 -20.99 -6.34 18.31
CA TYR A 532 -21.21 -7.79 18.19
C TYR A 532 -22.01 -8.34 19.36
N VAL A 533 -21.72 -7.87 20.58
CA VAL A 533 -22.46 -8.25 21.79
C VAL A 533 -23.94 -7.91 21.64
N ASP A 534 -24.29 -6.68 21.25
CA ASP A 534 -25.67 -6.26 21.07
C ASP A 534 -26.39 -7.04 19.95
N TRP A 535 -25.68 -7.31 18.85
CA TRP A 535 -26.21 -8.15 17.78
C TRP A 535 -26.42 -9.61 18.24
N LEU A 536 -25.48 -10.17 19.00
CA LEU A 536 -25.60 -11.51 19.57
C LEU A 536 -26.79 -11.58 20.54
N LYS A 537 -27.03 -10.57 21.39
CA LYS A 537 -28.22 -10.57 22.29
C LYS A 537 -29.53 -10.74 21.54
N ALA A 538 -29.65 -10.15 20.35
CA ALA A 538 -30.83 -10.29 19.52
C ALA A 538 -30.92 -11.66 18.82
N LEU A 539 -29.80 -12.22 18.38
CA LEU A 539 -29.75 -13.49 17.64
C LEU A 539 -29.77 -14.72 18.56
N TRP A 540 -29.07 -14.66 19.69
CA TRP A 540 -28.75 -15.81 20.55
C TRP A 540 -29.98 -16.64 20.97
N PRO A 541 -31.11 -16.03 21.40
CA PRO A 541 -32.30 -16.78 21.81
C PRO A 541 -32.98 -17.54 20.65
N THR A 542 -32.65 -17.23 19.39
CA THR A 542 -33.24 -17.88 18.22
C THR A 542 -32.43 -19.09 17.74
N LEU A 543 -31.26 -19.36 18.33
CA LEU A 543 -30.35 -20.41 17.90
C LEU A 543 -30.56 -21.69 18.73
N ASP A 544 -30.43 -22.85 18.08
CA ASP A 544 -30.48 -24.15 18.77
C ASP A 544 -29.12 -24.45 19.41
N ARG A 545 -29.11 -24.47 20.76
CA ARG A 545 -27.93 -24.74 21.61
C ARG A 545 -26.65 -24.09 21.05
N PRO A 546 -26.58 -22.75 20.96
CA PRO A 546 -25.45 -22.06 20.36
C PRO A 546 -24.17 -22.18 21.20
N VAL A 547 -23.03 -22.23 20.51
CA VAL A 547 -21.68 -22.12 21.09
C VAL A 547 -20.97 -20.98 20.37
N LEU A 548 -20.41 -20.04 21.15
CA LEU A 548 -19.65 -18.92 20.61
C LEU A 548 -18.16 -19.28 20.59
N TYR A 549 -17.58 -19.29 19.39
CA TYR A 549 -16.14 -19.39 19.19
C TYR A 549 -15.56 -18.02 18.83
N ILE A 550 -14.47 -17.62 19.49
CA ILE A 550 -13.77 -16.36 19.19
C ILE A 550 -12.36 -16.66 18.72
N ALA A 551 -12.10 -16.42 17.43
CA ALA A 551 -10.77 -16.38 16.85
C ALA A 551 -10.24 -14.94 16.97
N THR A 552 -9.15 -14.71 17.70
CA THR A 552 -8.63 -13.35 17.91
C THR A 552 -7.12 -13.27 18.05
N ASP A 553 -6.54 -12.16 17.60
CA ASP A 553 -5.15 -11.79 17.88
C ASP A 553 -4.98 -10.97 19.18
N ASP A 554 -6.09 -10.71 19.89
CA ASP A 554 -6.15 -10.02 21.18
C ASP A 554 -7.05 -10.80 22.15
N PRO A 555 -6.49 -11.79 22.88
CA PRO A 555 -7.27 -12.63 23.80
C PRO A 555 -8.02 -11.87 24.89
N ALA A 556 -7.62 -10.63 25.21
CA ALA A 556 -8.33 -9.81 26.19
C ALA A 556 -9.77 -9.49 25.76
N THR A 557 -10.03 -9.48 24.45
CA THR A 557 -11.37 -9.21 23.89
C THR A 557 -12.38 -10.32 24.13
N ILE A 558 -11.93 -11.54 24.43
CA ILE A 558 -12.82 -12.68 24.68
C ILE A 558 -13.73 -12.38 25.88
N GLY A 559 -13.22 -11.69 26.89
CA GLY A 559 -13.97 -11.30 28.09
C GLY A 559 -15.18 -10.40 27.81
N ASP A 560 -15.14 -9.61 26.72
CA ASP A 560 -16.26 -8.74 26.33
C ASP A 560 -17.54 -9.54 26.00
N PHE A 561 -17.39 -10.83 25.70
CA PHE A 561 -18.48 -11.74 25.32
C PHE A 561 -18.90 -12.70 26.44
N ALA A 562 -18.47 -12.46 27.68
CA ALA A 562 -18.65 -13.41 28.79
C ALA A 562 -20.09 -13.93 28.99
N GLU A 563 -21.12 -13.12 28.70
CA GLU A 563 -22.53 -13.52 28.81
C GLU A 563 -22.94 -14.68 27.87
N PHE A 564 -22.13 -14.96 26.84
CA PHE A 564 -22.35 -16.04 25.87
C PHE A 564 -21.46 -17.27 26.12
N ALA A 565 -20.71 -17.29 27.23
CA ALA A 565 -19.74 -18.34 27.57
C ALA A 565 -18.81 -18.68 26.38
N PRO A 566 -18.04 -17.69 25.88
CA PRO A 566 -17.23 -17.85 24.68
C PRO A 566 -16.13 -18.89 24.89
N VAL A 567 -15.75 -19.53 23.80
CA VAL A 567 -14.69 -20.54 23.75
C VAL A 567 -13.62 -20.09 22.75
N SER A 568 -12.35 -20.18 23.14
CA SER A 568 -11.21 -20.02 22.25
C SER A 568 -10.46 -21.34 22.05
N LEU A 569 -9.52 -21.38 21.10
CA LEU A 569 -8.62 -22.52 20.94
C LEU A 569 -7.86 -22.83 22.24
N ASP A 570 -7.40 -21.80 22.95
CA ASP A 570 -6.67 -21.93 24.21
C ASP A 570 -7.55 -22.55 25.31
N ASP A 571 -8.84 -22.23 25.35
CA ASP A 571 -9.77 -22.83 26.32
C ASP A 571 -10.02 -24.30 26.00
N LEU A 572 -10.21 -24.65 24.73
CA LEU A 572 -10.31 -26.04 24.29
C LEU A 572 -9.04 -26.84 24.62
N ALA A 573 -7.87 -26.22 24.51
CA ALA A 573 -6.59 -26.82 24.87
C ALA A 573 -6.43 -27.03 26.38
N LYS A 574 -6.79 -26.03 27.19
CA LYS A 574 -6.76 -26.15 28.67
C LYS A 574 -7.69 -27.24 29.18
N ASP A 575 -8.84 -27.44 28.52
CA ASP A 575 -9.79 -28.50 28.84
C ASP A 575 -9.35 -29.89 28.34
N GLY A 576 -8.21 -29.98 27.63
CA GLY A 576 -7.70 -31.21 27.02
C GLY A 576 -8.54 -31.72 25.85
N ALA A 577 -9.44 -30.91 25.30
CA ALA A 577 -10.33 -31.30 24.21
C ALA A 577 -9.62 -31.30 22.84
N VAL A 578 -8.60 -30.46 22.67
CA VAL A 578 -7.84 -30.29 21.42
C VAL A 578 -6.38 -29.99 21.74
N GLU A 579 -5.45 -30.61 21.03
CA GLU A 579 -4.04 -30.20 21.03
C GLU A 579 -3.82 -29.02 20.05
N PRO A 580 -3.26 -27.87 20.49
CA PRO A 580 -2.88 -26.79 19.59
C PRO A 580 -1.83 -27.24 18.58
N TRP A 581 -2.05 -26.92 17.31
CA TRP A 581 -1.08 -27.17 16.26
C TRP A 581 0.02 -26.12 16.32
N LYS A 582 1.00 -26.34 17.20
CA LYS A 582 2.03 -25.36 17.57
C LYS A 582 2.65 -24.64 16.35
N GLY A 583 2.50 -23.31 16.30
CA GLY A 583 2.97 -22.44 15.21
C GLY A 583 2.08 -22.40 13.96
N LEU A 584 0.97 -23.15 13.97
CA LEU A 584 -0.03 -23.31 12.91
C LEU A 584 -1.46 -23.21 13.46
N GLU A 585 -1.64 -22.65 14.66
CA GLU A 585 -2.92 -22.48 15.35
C GLU A 585 -3.91 -21.67 14.52
N PHE A 586 -3.40 -20.71 13.73
CA PHE A 586 -4.21 -19.95 12.78
C PHE A 586 -4.87 -20.83 11.71
N LEU A 587 -4.41 -22.06 11.44
CA LEU A 587 -5.12 -22.97 10.54
C LEU A 587 -6.30 -23.66 11.23
N GLN A 588 -6.19 -23.90 12.54
CA GLN A 588 -7.28 -24.41 13.36
C GLN A 588 -8.40 -23.35 13.51
N ASP A 589 -8.04 -22.11 13.85
CA ASP A 589 -9.00 -20.98 13.84
C ASP A 589 -9.67 -20.82 12.48
N PHE A 590 -8.87 -20.86 11.41
CA PHE A 590 -9.38 -20.69 10.05
C PHE A 590 -10.36 -21.79 9.68
N HIS A 591 -10.07 -23.02 10.09
CA HIS A 591 -10.94 -24.17 9.88
C HIS A 591 -12.28 -24.01 10.60
N VAL A 592 -12.31 -23.47 11.82
CA VAL A 592 -13.57 -23.16 12.52
C VAL A 592 -14.36 -22.11 11.74
N LEU A 593 -13.73 -21.00 11.35
CA LEU A 593 -14.40 -19.92 10.60
C LEU A 593 -14.98 -20.43 9.27
N MET A 594 -14.26 -21.33 8.57
CA MET A 594 -14.73 -21.95 7.33
C MET A 594 -15.88 -22.94 7.51
N ASN A 595 -16.15 -23.43 8.72
CA ASN A 595 -17.12 -24.49 8.97
C ASN A 595 -18.25 -24.11 9.95
N ALA A 596 -18.23 -22.89 10.49
CA ALA A 596 -19.26 -22.38 11.39
C ALA A 596 -20.62 -22.22 10.70
N ASP A 597 -21.70 -22.31 11.49
CA ASP A 597 -23.09 -22.14 11.04
C ASP A 597 -23.47 -20.64 10.93
N VAL A 598 -22.83 -19.80 11.74
CA VAL A 598 -22.92 -18.33 11.69
C VAL A 598 -21.52 -17.76 11.80
N LEU A 599 -21.14 -16.86 10.89
CA LEU A 599 -19.81 -16.27 10.85
C LEU A 599 -19.86 -14.74 10.90
N GLY A 600 -19.21 -14.15 11.91
CA GLY A 600 -18.94 -12.72 11.98
C GLY A 600 -17.49 -12.39 11.63
N VAL A 601 -17.29 -11.48 10.70
CA VAL A 601 -15.96 -11.09 10.19
C VAL A 601 -15.53 -9.74 10.74
N SER A 602 -14.23 -9.56 11.02
CA SER A 602 -13.69 -8.23 11.31
C SER A 602 -13.64 -7.33 10.06
N ALA A 603 -13.89 -6.03 10.23
CA ALA A 603 -13.69 -5.04 9.19
C ALA A 603 -12.26 -5.13 8.63
N GLN A 604 -12.11 -5.02 7.31
CA GLN A 604 -10.80 -4.98 6.63
C GLN A 604 -9.89 -6.21 6.90
N SER A 605 -10.43 -7.33 7.40
CA SER A 605 -9.64 -8.54 7.63
C SER A 605 -9.76 -9.53 6.47
N GLY A 606 -8.72 -9.60 5.64
CA GLY A 606 -8.64 -10.61 4.56
C GLY A 606 -8.75 -12.06 5.06
N TYR A 607 -8.40 -12.33 6.33
CA TYR A 607 -8.46 -13.66 6.92
C TYR A 607 -9.89 -14.16 7.14
N SER A 608 -10.73 -13.39 7.83
CA SER A 608 -12.14 -13.76 8.00
C SER A 608 -12.95 -13.59 6.73
N GLN A 609 -12.59 -12.65 5.85
CA GLN A 609 -13.22 -12.53 4.53
C GLN A 609 -12.94 -13.75 3.65
N LEU A 610 -11.71 -14.27 3.64
CA LEU A 610 -11.40 -15.52 2.96
C LEU A 610 -12.17 -16.69 3.58
N ALA A 611 -12.24 -16.79 4.90
CA ALA A 611 -13.00 -17.84 5.56
C ALA A 611 -14.48 -17.79 5.15
N ALA A 612 -15.07 -16.60 5.08
CA ALA A 612 -16.45 -16.40 4.63
C ALA A 612 -16.65 -16.80 3.16
N LEU A 613 -15.71 -16.49 2.27
CA LEU A 613 -15.74 -16.95 0.88
C LEU A 613 -15.72 -18.48 0.76
N LEU A 614 -14.97 -19.15 1.64
CA LEU A 614 -14.80 -20.61 1.61
C LEU A 614 -15.84 -21.39 2.43
N ASN A 615 -16.59 -20.72 3.31
CA ASN A 615 -17.58 -21.36 4.15
C ASN A 615 -18.81 -21.77 3.33
N ARG A 616 -19.12 -23.08 3.34
CA ARG A 616 -20.26 -23.69 2.65
C ARG A 616 -21.43 -24.01 3.57
N ASN A 617 -21.24 -23.90 4.89
CA ASN A 617 -22.18 -24.33 5.92
C ASN A 617 -22.96 -23.16 6.51
N ALA A 618 -22.35 -21.97 6.56
CA ALA A 618 -22.92 -20.82 7.23
C ALA A 618 -24.23 -20.38 6.56
N ARG A 619 -25.27 -20.25 7.39
CA ARG A 619 -26.57 -19.70 6.99
C ARG A 619 -26.65 -18.19 7.14
N LEU A 620 -25.70 -17.60 7.87
CA LEU A 620 -25.65 -16.16 8.12
C LEU A 620 -24.19 -15.69 8.21
N PHE A 621 -23.88 -14.66 7.41
CA PHE A 621 -22.63 -13.92 7.49
C PHE A 621 -22.92 -12.50 7.96
N VAL A 622 -22.10 -11.98 8.87
CA VAL A 622 -22.23 -10.62 9.37
C VAL A 622 -20.92 -9.87 9.39
N GLU A 623 -20.99 -8.55 9.19
CA GLU A 623 -19.85 -7.64 9.18
C GLU A 623 -20.16 -6.33 9.94
N PRO A 624 -19.13 -5.58 10.35
CA PRO A 624 -19.29 -4.26 10.93
C PRO A 624 -19.77 -3.22 9.92
N ASP A 625 -20.76 -2.43 10.34
CA ASP A 625 -21.18 -1.20 9.69
C ASP A 625 -20.72 -0.03 10.55
N ALA A 626 -19.55 0.51 10.24
CA ALA A 626 -18.96 1.61 11.01
C ALA A 626 -19.79 2.90 10.95
N ALA A 627 -20.53 3.13 9.86
CA ALA A 627 -21.38 4.32 9.71
C ALA A 627 -22.62 4.24 10.60
N ALA A 628 -23.21 3.04 10.70
CA ALA A 628 -24.38 2.80 11.56
C ALA A 628 -24.01 2.28 12.96
N GLN A 629 -22.72 2.15 13.27
CA GLN A 629 -22.18 1.66 14.55
C GLN A 629 -22.85 0.35 15.02
N ARG A 630 -22.98 -0.63 14.12
CA ARG A 630 -23.66 -1.91 14.40
C ARG A 630 -23.11 -3.04 13.56
N ILE A 631 -23.55 -4.26 13.85
CA ILE A 631 -23.32 -5.43 12.99
C ILE A 631 -24.50 -5.61 12.03
N ARG A 632 -24.19 -5.92 10.77
CA ARG A 632 -25.19 -6.16 9.72
C ARG A 632 -24.93 -7.46 8.95
N PRO A 633 -25.97 -8.11 8.41
CA PRO A 633 -25.80 -9.19 7.44
C PRO A 633 -25.12 -8.71 6.15
N TYR A 634 -24.33 -9.58 5.52
CA TYR A 634 -23.77 -9.34 4.20
C TYR A 634 -23.65 -10.64 3.39
N SER A 635 -23.36 -10.51 2.10
CA SER A 635 -22.99 -11.65 1.24
C SER A 635 -21.49 -11.60 0.94
N PRO A 636 -20.73 -12.66 1.23
CA PRO A 636 -19.30 -12.72 0.87
C PRO A 636 -19.05 -12.63 -0.65
N TRP A 637 -20.06 -13.03 -1.43
CA TRP A 637 -20.04 -13.02 -2.89
C TRP A 637 -20.97 -11.92 -3.41
N THR A 638 -20.49 -11.09 -4.34
CA THR A 638 -21.28 -10.05 -4.96
C THR A 638 -22.15 -10.62 -6.08
N SER A 639 -23.43 -10.26 -6.08
CA SER A 639 -24.35 -10.56 -7.18
C SER A 639 -24.02 -9.65 -8.37
N SER A 640 -23.97 -10.20 -9.58
CA SER A 640 -23.63 -9.49 -10.82
C SER A 640 -24.69 -8.47 -11.30
N SER A 641 -25.59 -8.01 -10.45
CA SER A 641 -26.69 -7.11 -10.80
C SER A 641 -26.51 -5.71 -10.20
N GLY A 642 -25.85 -4.82 -10.96
CA GLY A 642 -26.11 -3.37 -10.97
C GLY A 642 -25.58 -2.53 -9.81
N THR A 643 -24.49 -1.81 -10.09
CA THR A 643 -23.82 -0.73 -9.34
C THR A 643 -24.71 0.46 -8.92
N PRO A 644 -24.23 1.39 -8.05
CA PRO A 644 -22.86 1.52 -7.51
C PRO A 644 -22.70 1.16 -6.03
#